data_AF-A0A3Q8TY08-F1
#
_entry.id   AF-A0A3Q8TY08-F1
#
_cell.length_a   1.000
_cell.length_b   1.000
_cell.length_c   1.000
_cell.angle_alpha   90.00
_cell.angle_beta   90.00
_cell.angle_gamma   90.00
#
_symmetry.space_group_name_H-M   'P 1'
#
loop_
_entity.id
_entity.type
_entity.pdbx_description
1 polymer ?
#
loop_
_entity_poly.entity_id
_entity_poly.type
_entity_poly.pdbx_seq_one_letter_code
_entity_poly.pdbx_strand_id
1 'polypeptide(L)'
;MSNPPHINERAQPAVESLARFWQFKRKKLALELQGYLEDAQRQLDTLFSSHQALSRLSASQRDSIHDLNQRNDALTEALQAETGKLVSSTRALEQESAKLQKAMLALAQAKVYTKELEERQAQALATISGLEQDLAAHKQLLADKEQHILDLEQTLADVRKQLEALESLKQSLTAQCAEQAEQISALQTRRQALTDELQAKTAEAEDLAQREAQVVDEIANLERRLAELNRELTAKEEDFADLERRMAETQKHLEQVNEANLSLTDQCAGQTSHICELVEHNASLSTQLHTEQANVAELEERRGQTLARISELETYLDEHKAQLSAQEQNVELLESFTEELKASKQHLENHYADINQQHLSLTEKFSLVSRVLAQQPPVNEELDRFAELINHDYMAFAARESSLAGEAQAVLDMQAILAELRMLNNFPSIAGKTILSIAGGFSSGKSAFINSFIKDSSVRLATGINPVTVVPSYVVCSEETKIKGYSYNGGAIDLEPSLYASMSHEYVKAFGFDLRRILPFISVKVPMDPQLFGNLCIIDTPGYNPGTSGGASAADRSTAASLVNQATALVWVIGLDPAGTIDQSDIEFIESTPFRGDALYIVLNKADVKSEDDIEQIMEQVADDLEFAGIEYAGMCAYSSTARQRTYPTTGRTFEKFLRSINRKVDVVGKTSIKLDAVFDAYKRAIKTDIAQLKGRKKEFNDFKMDALEIGGTPLHDRIERAFPISEQMFDISGLEQLVVECEALRQKLKQAAQNALQSVDEALSKGAEPEEFLRLRIRR
;
A
#
# COMPACT_ATOMS: atom_id res chain seq x y z
N MET A 1 18.28 113.75 -25.75
CA MET A 1 18.78 115.03 -25.25
C MET A 1 18.38 116.10 -26.26
N SER A 2 17.64 117.12 -25.82
CA SER A 2 16.83 117.99 -26.68
C SER A 2 17.26 119.45 -26.55
N ASN A 3 18.45 119.81 -27.06
CA ASN A 3 18.78 121.19 -27.46
C ASN A 3 20.14 121.27 -28.17
N PRO A 4 20.28 122.04 -29.28
CA PRO A 4 21.55 122.32 -29.92
C PRO A 4 22.33 123.43 -29.17
N PRO A 5 23.68 123.43 -29.18
CA PRO A 5 24.48 124.44 -28.50
C PRO A 5 24.49 125.79 -29.25
N HIS A 6 24.11 126.87 -28.56
CA HIS A 6 24.22 128.26 -29.02
C HIS A 6 25.57 128.88 -28.61
N ILE A 7 26.14 129.71 -29.49
CA ILE A 7 27.43 130.42 -29.29
C ILE A 7 27.25 131.63 -28.36
N ASN A 8 28.24 131.84 -27.49
CA ASN A 8 28.30 132.79 -26.37
C ASN A 8 28.35 134.27 -26.82
N GLU A 9 27.33 135.05 -26.47
CA GLU A 9 27.15 136.49 -26.80
C GLU A 9 28.22 137.43 -26.19
N ARG A 10 29.13 136.94 -25.34
CA ARG A 10 30.18 137.78 -24.72
C ARG A 10 31.44 137.99 -25.57
N ALA A 11 31.55 137.38 -26.76
CA ALA A 11 32.70 137.53 -27.66
C ALA A 11 32.52 138.60 -28.76
N GLN A 12 31.30 139.14 -28.92
CA GLN A 12 30.90 140.01 -30.03
C GLN A 12 31.69 141.35 -30.14
N PRO A 13 32.01 142.07 -29.05
CA PRO A 13 32.70 143.37 -29.14
C PRO A 13 34.20 143.25 -29.50
N ALA A 14 34.85 142.15 -29.10
CA ALA A 14 36.25 141.87 -29.41
C ALA A 14 36.43 141.43 -30.86
N VAL A 15 35.43 140.72 -31.42
CA VAL A 15 35.41 140.31 -32.83
C VAL A 15 35.10 141.49 -33.76
N GLU A 16 34.25 142.45 -33.37
CA GLU A 16 33.97 143.66 -34.16
C GLU A 16 35.17 144.63 -34.27
N SER A 17 36.00 144.69 -33.22
CA SER A 17 37.22 145.52 -33.20
C SER A 17 38.33 144.96 -34.11
N LEU A 18 38.43 143.63 -34.20
CA LEU A 18 39.27 142.92 -35.17
C LEU A 18 38.67 142.93 -36.59
N ALA A 19 37.35 142.98 -36.72
CA ALA A 19 36.64 143.02 -38.00
C ALA A 19 36.86 144.32 -38.78
N ARG A 20 36.99 145.49 -38.12
CA ARG A 20 37.26 146.79 -38.80
C ARG A 20 38.68 146.91 -39.38
N PHE A 21 39.67 146.28 -38.74
CA PHE A 21 41.07 146.26 -39.22
C PHE A 21 41.29 145.25 -40.36
N TRP A 22 40.50 144.17 -40.41
CA TRP A 22 40.57 143.15 -41.46
C TRP A 22 39.54 143.32 -42.61
N GLN A 23 38.69 144.35 -42.54
CA GLN A 23 37.53 144.57 -43.45
C GLN A 23 37.87 144.88 -44.91
N PHE A 24 39.14 145.09 -45.27
CA PHE A 24 39.53 145.43 -46.65
C PHE A 24 40.35 144.35 -47.38
N LYS A 25 40.85 143.31 -46.70
CA LYS A 25 41.69 142.26 -47.32
C LYS A 25 41.14 140.82 -47.28
N ARG A 26 39.95 140.57 -46.73
CA ARG A 26 39.42 139.19 -46.57
C ARG A 26 37.93 138.98 -46.87
N LYS A 27 37.32 139.79 -47.76
CA LYS A 27 35.94 139.52 -48.23
C LYS A 27 35.78 138.15 -48.91
N LYS A 28 36.85 137.63 -49.52
CA LYS A 28 36.88 136.29 -50.13
C LYS A 28 36.98 135.16 -49.08
N LEU A 29 37.83 135.33 -48.06
CA LEU A 29 38.08 134.29 -47.05
C LEU A 29 36.90 134.11 -46.07
N ALA A 30 36.15 135.18 -45.78
CA ALA A 30 34.94 135.09 -44.96
C ALA A 30 33.80 134.37 -45.69
N LEU A 31 33.67 134.57 -47.02
CA LEU A 31 32.70 133.86 -47.86
C LEU A 31 33.05 132.37 -47.99
N GLU A 32 34.34 132.04 -48.13
CA GLU A 32 34.83 130.66 -48.12
C GLU A 32 34.61 129.99 -46.75
N LEU A 33 34.94 130.66 -45.63
CA LEU A 33 34.69 130.13 -44.29
C LEU A 33 33.20 129.95 -43.97
N GLN A 34 32.33 130.85 -44.41
CA GLN A 34 30.88 130.71 -44.28
C GLN A 34 30.37 129.54 -45.12
N GLY A 35 30.89 129.36 -46.34
CA GLY A 35 30.61 128.19 -47.18
C GLY A 35 31.03 126.88 -46.51
N TYR A 36 32.23 126.83 -45.90
CA TYR A 36 32.68 125.64 -45.15
C TYR A 36 31.86 125.38 -43.88
N LEU A 37 31.39 126.42 -43.19
CA LEU A 37 30.51 126.29 -42.03
C LEU A 37 29.11 125.81 -42.41
N GLU A 38 28.54 126.32 -43.50
CA GLU A 38 27.26 125.87 -44.04
C GLU A 38 27.34 124.42 -44.55
N ASP A 39 28.44 124.02 -45.19
CA ASP A 39 28.69 122.63 -45.60
C ASP A 39 28.90 121.72 -44.39
N ALA A 40 29.66 122.15 -43.37
CA ALA A 40 29.84 121.38 -42.14
C ALA A 40 28.51 121.21 -41.39
N GLN A 41 27.67 122.24 -41.37
CA GLN A 41 26.35 122.18 -40.73
C GLN A 41 25.40 121.27 -41.51
N ARG A 42 25.40 121.33 -42.85
CA ARG A 42 24.68 120.35 -43.69
C ARG A 42 25.16 118.93 -43.45
N GLN A 43 26.47 118.69 -43.35
CA GLN A 43 27.01 117.36 -43.05
C GLN A 43 26.57 116.88 -41.66
N LEU A 44 26.55 117.76 -40.66
CA LEU A 44 26.09 117.43 -39.31
C LEU A 44 24.59 117.09 -39.28
N ASP A 45 23.76 117.85 -39.97
CA ASP A 45 22.31 117.60 -40.10
C ASP A 45 22.04 116.29 -40.87
N THR A 46 22.85 116.00 -41.88
CA THR A 46 22.78 114.73 -42.64
C THR A 46 23.20 113.55 -41.78
N LEU A 47 24.24 113.69 -40.95
CA LEU A 47 24.66 112.67 -39.99
C LEU A 47 23.64 112.47 -38.88
N PHE A 48 23.03 113.55 -38.38
CA PHE A 48 22.01 113.47 -37.33
C PHE A 48 20.74 112.79 -37.83
N SER A 49 20.26 113.15 -39.03
CA SER A 49 19.12 112.48 -39.66
C SER A 49 19.41 111.01 -39.97
N SER A 50 20.63 110.69 -40.44
CA SER A 50 21.07 109.31 -40.65
C SER A 50 21.16 108.52 -39.34
N HIS A 51 21.66 109.12 -38.26
CA HIS A 51 21.71 108.49 -36.94
C HIS A 51 20.31 108.25 -36.36
N GLN A 52 19.39 109.20 -36.54
CA GLN A 52 18.01 109.04 -36.12
C GLN A 52 17.29 107.95 -36.92
N ALA A 53 17.56 107.84 -38.23
CA ALA A 53 17.06 106.75 -39.07
C ALA A 53 17.63 105.39 -38.65
N LEU A 54 18.94 105.29 -38.40
CA LEU A 54 19.60 104.08 -37.89
C LEU A 54 19.09 103.68 -36.50
N SER A 55 18.83 104.66 -35.62
CA SER A 55 18.27 104.38 -34.31
C SER A 55 16.85 103.81 -34.40
N ARG A 56 16.01 104.34 -35.30
CA ARG A 56 14.67 103.78 -35.57
C ARG A 56 14.75 102.38 -36.16
N LEU A 57 15.66 102.13 -37.10
CA LEU A 57 15.90 100.80 -37.67
C LEU A 57 16.36 99.81 -36.59
N SER A 58 17.29 100.22 -35.72
CA SER A 58 17.81 99.37 -34.64
C SER A 58 16.76 99.03 -33.58
N ALA A 59 15.79 99.92 -33.35
CA ALA A 59 14.66 99.67 -32.47
C ALA A 59 13.70 98.66 -33.11
N SER A 60 13.32 98.88 -34.37
CA SER A 60 12.47 97.94 -35.13
C SER A 60 13.09 96.54 -35.27
N GLN A 61 14.42 96.46 -35.44
CA GLN A 61 15.14 95.19 -35.44
C GLN A 61 15.13 94.52 -34.07
N ARG A 62 15.26 95.28 -32.97
CA ARG A 62 15.16 94.75 -31.61
C ARG A 62 13.77 94.19 -31.32
N ASP A 63 12.72 94.89 -31.74
CA ASP A 63 11.34 94.41 -31.59
C ASP A 63 11.11 93.13 -32.40
N SER A 64 11.62 93.07 -33.63
CA SER A 64 11.54 91.84 -34.46
C SER A 64 12.30 90.66 -33.85
N ILE A 65 13.48 90.90 -33.25
CA ILE A 65 14.24 89.87 -32.54
C ILE A 65 13.48 89.39 -31.30
N HIS A 66 12.84 90.30 -30.58
CA HIS A 66 12.03 89.95 -29.41
C HIS A 66 10.83 89.07 -29.78
N ASP A 67 10.07 89.44 -30.82
CA ASP A 67 8.96 88.64 -31.35
C ASP A 67 9.42 87.26 -31.85
N LEU A 68 10.59 87.19 -32.51
CA LEU A 68 11.17 85.93 -32.95
C LEU A 68 11.58 85.04 -31.78
N ASN A 69 12.19 85.60 -30.74
CA ASN A 69 12.56 84.85 -29.54
C ASN A 69 11.32 84.33 -28.82
N GLN A 70 10.28 85.15 -28.65
CA GLN A 70 9.03 84.71 -28.03
C GLN A 70 8.36 83.56 -28.81
N ARG A 71 8.39 83.61 -30.15
CA ARG A 71 7.91 82.50 -30.98
C ARG A 71 8.77 81.24 -30.84
N ASN A 72 10.08 81.40 -30.70
CA ASN A 72 11.00 80.28 -30.53
C ASN A 72 10.80 79.59 -29.18
N ASP A 73 10.58 80.37 -28.12
CA ASP A 73 10.27 79.85 -26.78
C ASP A 73 8.93 79.08 -26.80
N ALA A 74 7.89 79.65 -27.42
CA ALA A 74 6.59 78.99 -27.56
C ALA A 74 6.68 77.69 -28.40
N LEU A 75 7.48 77.67 -29.46
CA LEU A 75 7.74 76.45 -30.24
C LEU A 75 8.51 75.41 -29.44
N THR A 76 9.44 75.83 -28.60
CA THR A 76 10.24 74.93 -27.75
C THR A 76 9.36 74.28 -26.68
N GLU A 77 8.47 75.04 -26.03
CA GLU A 77 7.49 74.50 -25.09
C GLU A 77 6.51 73.52 -25.77
N ALA A 78 6.02 73.86 -26.97
CA ALA A 78 5.15 72.98 -27.74
C ALA A 78 5.86 71.67 -28.14
N LEU A 79 7.13 71.76 -28.55
CA LEU A 79 7.94 70.59 -28.88
C LEU A 79 8.15 69.71 -27.65
N GLN A 80 8.48 70.30 -26.49
CA GLN A 80 8.65 69.58 -25.23
C GLN A 80 7.36 68.84 -24.82
N ALA A 81 6.21 69.51 -24.93
CA ALA A 81 4.90 68.92 -24.63
C ALA A 81 4.60 67.72 -25.56
N GLU A 82 4.85 67.84 -26.86
CA GLU A 82 4.67 66.73 -27.81
C GLU A 82 5.67 65.59 -27.59
N THR A 83 6.94 65.87 -27.27
CA THR A 83 7.87 64.81 -26.87
C THR A 83 7.43 64.10 -25.60
N GLY A 84 6.86 64.82 -24.61
CA GLY A 84 6.30 64.22 -23.41
C GLY A 84 5.14 63.27 -23.72
N LYS A 85 4.22 63.68 -24.60
CA LYS A 85 3.10 62.83 -25.07
C LYS A 85 3.61 61.59 -25.82
N LEU A 86 4.59 61.75 -26.70
CA LEU A 86 5.22 60.63 -27.42
C LEU A 86 5.87 59.64 -26.46
N VAL A 87 6.68 60.10 -25.50
CA VAL A 87 7.31 59.22 -24.50
C VAL A 87 6.26 58.46 -23.67
N SER A 88 5.19 59.13 -23.26
CA SER A 88 4.10 58.47 -22.52
C SER A 88 3.39 57.41 -23.38
N SER A 89 3.21 57.68 -24.68
CA SER A 89 2.57 56.76 -25.63
C SER A 89 3.48 55.57 -25.95
N THR A 90 4.78 55.79 -26.13
CA THR A 90 5.78 54.72 -26.31
C THR A 90 5.83 53.81 -25.10
N ARG A 91 5.81 54.37 -23.87
CA ARG A 91 5.81 53.59 -22.64
C ARG A 91 4.53 52.75 -22.48
N ALA A 92 3.37 53.29 -22.88
CA ALA A 92 2.12 52.53 -22.91
C ALA A 92 2.16 51.39 -23.94
N LEU A 93 2.72 51.63 -25.14
CA LEU A 93 2.93 50.63 -26.17
C LEU A 93 3.90 49.51 -25.74
N GLU A 94 4.98 49.85 -25.04
CA GLU A 94 5.91 48.87 -24.47
C GLU A 94 5.23 48.00 -23.40
N GLN A 95 4.39 48.59 -22.55
CA GLN A 95 3.61 47.84 -21.57
C GLN A 95 2.62 46.88 -22.23
N GLU A 96 1.90 47.32 -23.27
CA GLU A 96 0.98 46.45 -24.03
C GLU A 96 1.74 45.36 -24.80
N SER A 97 2.91 45.67 -25.38
CA SER A 97 3.78 44.68 -26.02
C SER A 97 4.25 43.60 -25.03
N ALA A 98 4.64 43.99 -23.82
CA ALA A 98 5.03 43.06 -22.77
C ALA A 98 3.86 42.18 -22.28
N LYS A 99 2.65 42.75 -22.17
CA LYS A 99 1.43 41.97 -21.87
C LYS A 99 1.13 40.96 -22.97
N LEU A 100 1.23 41.38 -24.24
CA LEU A 100 1.01 40.51 -25.40
C LEU A 100 2.02 39.36 -25.43
N GLN A 101 3.29 39.64 -25.14
CA GLN A 101 4.35 38.63 -25.11
C GLN A 101 4.11 37.59 -23.99
N LYS A 102 3.67 38.03 -22.80
CA LYS A 102 3.24 37.13 -21.72
C LYS A 102 2.03 36.28 -22.12
N ALA A 103 1.04 36.87 -22.77
CA ALA A 103 -0.14 36.16 -23.25
C ALA A 103 0.20 35.11 -24.33
N MET A 104 1.11 35.43 -25.25
CA MET A 104 1.59 34.48 -26.26
C MET A 104 2.35 33.29 -25.62
N LEU A 105 3.13 33.54 -24.57
CA LEU A 105 3.86 32.49 -23.86
C LEU A 105 2.90 31.57 -23.09
N ALA A 106 1.89 32.15 -22.44
CA ALA A 106 0.80 31.39 -21.80
C ALA A 106 0.00 30.56 -22.82
N LEU A 107 -0.29 31.11 -24.01
CA LEU A 107 -0.96 30.37 -25.09
C LEU A 107 -0.11 29.20 -25.60
N ALA A 108 1.21 29.38 -25.71
CA ALA A 108 2.13 28.31 -26.11
C ALA A 108 2.16 27.18 -25.07
N GLN A 109 2.22 27.52 -23.78
CA GLN A 109 2.15 26.55 -22.69
C GLN A 109 0.81 25.81 -22.66
N ALA A 110 -0.31 26.51 -22.86
CA ALA A 110 -1.63 25.90 -22.95
C ALA A 110 -1.73 24.91 -24.12
N LYS A 111 -1.12 25.22 -25.27
CA LYS A 111 -1.07 24.31 -26.44
C LYS A 111 -0.27 23.03 -26.16
N VAL A 112 0.82 23.12 -25.41
CA VAL A 112 1.60 21.94 -25.01
C VAL A 112 0.78 21.09 -24.05
N TYR A 113 0.15 21.72 -23.07
CA TYR A 113 -0.71 21.02 -22.11
C TYR A 113 -1.90 20.33 -22.79
N THR A 114 -2.55 20.95 -23.78
CA THR A 114 -3.64 20.29 -24.53
C THR A 114 -3.15 19.07 -25.31
N LYS A 115 -1.95 19.14 -25.89
CA LYS A 115 -1.37 18.01 -26.62
C LYS A 115 -1.02 16.85 -25.69
N GLU A 116 -0.47 17.13 -24.51
CA GLU A 116 -0.24 16.11 -23.47
C GLU A 116 -1.55 15.47 -23.00
N LEU A 117 -2.63 16.25 -22.92
CA LEU A 117 -3.95 15.77 -22.54
C LEU A 117 -4.55 14.85 -23.61
N GLU A 118 -4.40 15.18 -24.89
CA GLU A 118 -4.80 14.34 -26.03
C GLU A 118 -4.00 13.03 -26.08
N GLU A 119 -2.68 13.07 -25.84
CA GLU A 119 -1.84 11.87 -25.78
C GLU A 119 -2.23 10.96 -24.60
N ARG A 120 -2.52 11.54 -23.43
CA ARG A 120 -3.04 10.78 -22.27
C ARG A 120 -4.41 10.18 -22.55
N GLN A 121 -5.29 10.90 -23.25
CA GLN A 121 -6.60 10.39 -23.63
C GLN A 121 -6.47 9.20 -24.61
N ALA A 122 -5.55 9.29 -25.59
CA ALA A 122 -5.27 8.20 -26.52
C ALA A 122 -4.71 6.96 -25.80
N GLN A 123 -3.80 7.15 -24.84
CA GLN A 123 -3.27 6.06 -24.00
C GLN A 123 -4.37 5.42 -23.15
N ALA A 124 -5.24 6.23 -22.53
CA ALA A 124 -6.36 5.72 -21.73
C ALA A 124 -7.33 4.89 -22.58
N LEU A 125 -7.67 5.35 -23.80
CA LEU A 125 -8.52 4.60 -24.73
C LEU A 125 -7.88 3.28 -25.16
N ALA A 126 -6.56 3.25 -25.39
CA ALA A 126 -5.84 2.01 -25.70
C ALA A 126 -5.87 1.02 -24.53
N THR A 127 -5.70 1.49 -23.29
CA THR A 127 -5.81 0.63 -22.10
C THR A 127 -7.23 0.11 -21.89
N ILE A 128 -8.26 0.93 -22.14
CA ILE A 128 -9.66 0.49 -22.05
C ILE A 128 -9.93 -0.61 -23.07
N SER A 129 -9.47 -0.45 -24.32
CA SER A 129 -9.61 -1.48 -25.34
C SER A 129 -8.91 -2.79 -24.98
N GLY A 130 -7.73 -2.73 -24.35
CA GLY A 130 -7.05 -3.93 -23.82
C GLY A 130 -7.86 -4.62 -22.72
N LEU A 131 -8.38 -3.85 -21.76
CA LEU A 131 -9.24 -4.37 -20.69
C LEU A 131 -10.54 -4.98 -21.22
N GLU A 132 -11.13 -4.41 -22.27
CA GLU A 132 -12.32 -4.98 -22.93
C GLU A 132 -12.02 -6.32 -23.59
N GLN A 133 -10.83 -6.47 -24.18
CA GLN A 133 -10.37 -7.73 -24.77
C GLN A 133 -10.11 -8.80 -23.69
N ASP A 134 -9.47 -8.41 -22.58
CA ASP A 134 -9.26 -9.30 -21.43
C ASP A 134 -10.59 -9.72 -20.80
N LEU A 135 -11.55 -8.80 -20.67
CA LEU A 135 -12.89 -9.10 -20.18
C LEU A 135 -13.62 -10.09 -21.10
N ALA A 136 -13.46 -9.96 -22.42
CA ALA A 136 -14.03 -10.90 -23.37
C ALA A 136 -13.38 -12.30 -23.24
N ALA A 137 -12.06 -12.37 -23.08
CA ALA A 137 -11.35 -13.62 -22.85
C ALA A 137 -11.78 -14.30 -21.54
N HIS A 138 -11.92 -13.53 -20.46
CA HIS A 138 -12.41 -14.04 -19.18
C HIS A 138 -13.86 -14.52 -19.24
N LYS A 139 -14.73 -13.84 -20.00
CA LYS A 139 -16.11 -14.31 -20.23
C LYS A 139 -16.14 -15.64 -20.97
N GLN A 140 -15.29 -15.82 -21.98
CA GLN A 140 -15.20 -17.09 -22.69
C GLN A 140 -14.69 -18.20 -21.77
N LEU A 141 -13.65 -17.93 -20.98
CA LEU A 141 -13.13 -18.91 -20.00
C LEU A 141 -14.17 -19.29 -18.95
N LEU A 142 -15.02 -18.34 -18.53
CA LEU A 142 -16.11 -18.62 -17.60
C LEU A 142 -17.15 -19.56 -18.25
N ALA A 143 -17.54 -19.30 -19.50
CA ALA A 143 -18.47 -20.15 -20.24
C ALA A 143 -17.92 -21.58 -20.44
N ASP A 144 -16.63 -21.70 -20.77
CA ASP A 144 -15.98 -23.00 -20.92
C ASP A 144 -15.94 -23.77 -19.58
N LYS A 145 -15.71 -23.07 -18.46
CA LYS A 145 -15.77 -23.66 -17.12
C LYS A 145 -17.18 -24.06 -16.70
N GLU A 146 -18.19 -23.25 -17.01
CA GLU A 146 -19.59 -23.58 -16.76
C GLU A 146 -20.00 -24.85 -17.51
N GLN A 147 -19.56 -24.98 -18.77
CA GLN A 147 -19.79 -26.19 -19.56
C GLN A 147 -19.09 -27.41 -18.94
N HIS A 148 -17.85 -27.26 -18.50
CA HIS A 148 -17.12 -28.34 -17.83
C HIS A 148 -17.76 -28.75 -16.49
N ILE A 149 -18.38 -27.81 -15.76
CA ILE A 149 -19.14 -28.13 -14.55
C ILE A 149 -20.38 -28.95 -14.89
N LEU A 150 -21.12 -28.60 -15.94
CA LEU A 150 -22.28 -29.38 -16.40
C LEU A 150 -21.89 -30.81 -16.80
N ASP A 151 -20.77 -30.97 -17.51
CA ASP A 151 -20.25 -32.30 -17.87
C ASP A 151 -19.85 -33.11 -16.62
N LEU A 152 -19.24 -32.46 -15.62
CA LEU A 152 -18.91 -33.09 -14.33
C LEU A 152 -20.16 -33.47 -13.52
N GLU A 153 -21.20 -32.66 -13.54
CA GLU A 153 -22.47 -32.97 -12.88
C GLU A 153 -23.14 -34.18 -13.53
N GLN A 154 -23.09 -34.28 -14.87
CA GLN A 154 -23.64 -35.41 -15.60
C GLN A 154 -22.86 -36.70 -15.34
N THR A 155 -21.53 -36.65 -15.31
CA THR A 155 -20.70 -37.81 -14.96
C THR A 155 -20.90 -38.24 -13.50
N LEU A 156 -21.06 -37.30 -12.56
CA LEU A 156 -21.41 -37.61 -11.17
C LEU A 156 -22.78 -38.29 -11.06
N ALA A 157 -23.76 -37.89 -11.87
CA ALA A 157 -25.06 -38.55 -11.91
C ALA A 157 -24.95 -39.99 -12.42
N ASP A 158 -24.15 -40.23 -13.46
CA ASP A 158 -23.90 -41.57 -14.00
C ASP A 158 -23.16 -42.47 -12.99
N VAL A 159 -22.15 -41.95 -12.30
CA VAL A 159 -21.43 -42.67 -11.24
C VAL A 159 -22.35 -43.01 -10.08
N ARG A 160 -23.24 -42.11 -9.66
CA ARG A 160 -24.23 -42.40 -8.61
C ARG A 160 -25.16 -43.55 -9.02
N LYS A 161 -25.61 -43.56 -10.27
CA LYS A 161 -26.46 -44.63 -10.81
C LYS A 161 -25.72 -45.98 -10.86
N GLN A 162 -24.43 -45.97 -11.20
CA GLN A 162 -23.59 -47.17 -11.14
C GLN A 162 -23.39 -47.67 -9.69
N LEU A 163 -23.25 -46.75 -8.74
CA LEU A 163 -23.10 -47.08 -7.33
C LEU A 163 -24.37 -47.72 -6.76
N GLU A 164 -25.55 -47.18 -7.10
CA GLU A 164 -26.85 -47.79 -6.73
C GLU A 164 -27.00 -49.19 -7.33
N ALA A 165 -26.57 -49.40 -8.58
CA ALA A 165 -26.59 -50.72 -9.21
C ALA A 165 -25.64 -51.70 -8.49
N LEU A 166 -24.44 -51.26 -8.11
CA LEU A 166 -23.48 -52.06 -7.33
C LEU A 166 -23.99 -52.40 -5.93
N GLU A 167 -24.67 -51.47 -5.25
CA GLU A 167 -25.30 -51.74 -3.96
C GLU A 167 -26.40 -52.79 -4.07
N SER A 168 -27.23 -52.72 -5.13
CA SER A 168 -28.25 -53.73 -5.41
C SER A 168 -27.66 -55.12 -5.66
N LEU A 169 -26.54 -55.18 -6.42
CA LEU A 169 -25.81 -56.40 -6.70
C LEU A 169 -25.21 -57.00 -5.41
N LYS A 170 -24.61 -56.15 -4.56
CA LYS A 170 -24.06 -56.54 -3.26
C LYS A 170 -25.15 -57.13 -2.36
N GLN A 171 -26.33 -56.51 -2.30
CA GLN A 171 -27.45 -57.04 -1.52
C GLN A 171 -27.90 -58.42 -2.03
N SER A 172 -27.97 -58.61 -3.35
CA SER A 172 -28.31 -59.89 -3.97
C SER A 172 -27.27 -60.98 -3.67
N LEU A 173 -25.98 -60.68 -3.80
CA LEU A 173 -24.88 -61.58 -3.44
C LEU A 173 -24.89 -61.94 -1.95
N THR A 174 -25.18 -60.98 -1.08
CA THR A 174 -25.27 -61.23 0.37
C THR A 174 -26.42 -62.18 0.69
N ALA A 175 -27.56 -62.05 0.02
CA ALA A 175 -28.68 -62.98 0.16
C ALA A 175 -28.33 -64.39 -0.34
N GLN A 176 -27.64 -64.50 -1.48
CA GLN A 176 -27.17 -65.79 -2.01
C GLN A 176 -26.16 -66.47 -1.07
N CYS A 177 -25.22 -65.72 -0.49
CA CYS A 177 -24.27 -66.27 0.48
C CYS A 177 -24.97 -66.77 1.75
N ALA A 178 -26.03 -66.08 2.21
CA ALA A 178 -26.82 -66.53 3.36
C ALA A 178 -27.57 -67.84 3.06
N GLU A 179 -28.18 -67.95 1.87
CA GLU A 179 -28.86 -69.17 1.43
C GLU A 179 -27.89 -70.36 1.30
N GLN A 180 -26.69 -70.13 0.75
CA GLN A 180 -25.65 -71.15 0.67
C GLN A 180 -25.15 -71.60 2.05
N ALA A 181 -25.02 -70.68 3.01
CA ALA A 181 -24.64 -71.02 4.38
C ALA A 181 -25.68 -71.92 5.06
N GLU A 182 -26.98 -71.66 4.81
CA GLU A 182 -28.08 -72.50 5.31
C GLU A 182 -28.05 -73.91 4.70
N GLN A 183 -27.83 -74.00 3.37
CA GLN A 183 -27.65 -75.28 2.67
C GLN A 183 -26.45 -76.08 3.20
N ILE A 184 -25.32 -75.43 3.49
CA ILE A 184 -24.15 -76.08 4.08
C ILE A 184 -24.48 -76.65 5.47
N SER A 185 -25.24 -75.92 6.30
CA SER A 185 -25.65 -76.41 7.63
C SER A 185 -26.58 -77.63 7.54
N ALA A 186 -27.47 -77.66 6.55
CA ALA A 186 -28.37 -78.78 6.27
C ALA A 186 -27.60 -80.02 5.77
N LEU A 187 -26.58 -79.82 4.94
CA LEU A 187 -25.69 -80.90 4.50
C LEU A 187 -24.82 -81.43 5.65
N GLN A 188 -24.36 -80.57 6.55
CA GLN A 188 -23.60 -80.98 7.74
C GLN A 188 -24.43 -81.84 8.70
N THR A 189 -25.69 -81.45 8.96
CA THR A 189 -26.62 -82.26 9.77
C THR A 189 -26.96 -83.59 9.11
N ARG A 190 -27.16 -83.62 7.79
CA ARG A 190 -27.38 -84.87 7.05
C ARG A 190 -26.16 -85.79 7.06
N ARG A 191 -24.95 -85.23 6.97
CA ARG A 191 -23.70 -86.00 7.09
C ARG A 191 -23.57 -86.63 8.49
N GLN A 192 -23.94 -85.91 9.53
CA GLN A 192 -23.92 -86.45 10.90
C GLN A 192 -24.88 -87.62 11.05
N ALA A 193 -26.12 -87.49 10.57
CA ALA A 193 -27.11 -88.58 10.60
C ALA A 193 -26.65 -89.84 9.84
N LEU A 194 -26.03 -89.67 8.66
CA LEU A 194 -25.46 -90.78 7.89
C LEU A 194 -24.27 -91.44 8.62
N THR A 195 -23.49 -90.67 9.39
CA THR A 195 -22.38 -91.20 10.18
C THR A 195 -22.88 -92.07 11.32
N ASP A 196 -23.95 -91.64 11.99
CA ASP A 196 -24.59 -92.39 13.07
C ASP A 196 -25.26 -93.67 12.53
N GLU A 197 -25.87 -93.62 11.34
CA GLU A 197 -26.45 -94.80 10.66
C GLU A 197 -25.38 -95.81 10.24
N LEU A 198 -24.20 -95.33 9.79
CA LEU A 198 -23.06 -96.18 9.47
C LEU A 198 -22.53 -96.91 10.72
N GLN A 199 -22.45 -96.21 11.86
CA GLN A 199 -22.03 -96.80 13.14
C GLN A 199 -23.02 -97.87 13.63
N ALA A 200 -24.32 -97.67 13.43
CA ALA A 200 -25.34 -98.68 13.73
C ALA A 200 -25.19 -99.93 12.84
N LYS A 201 -24.93 -99.75 11.54
CA LYS A 201 -24.72 -100.86 10.61
C LYS A 201 -23.42 -101.63 10.89
N THR A 202 -22.35 -100.96 11.35
CA THR A 202 -21.14 -101.66 11.79
C THR A 202 -21.37 -102.51 13.05
N ALA A 203 -22.22 -102.06 13.98
CA ALA A 203 -22.57 -102.85 15.15
C ALA A 203 -23.45 -104.07 14.81
N GLU A 204 -24.38 -103.95 13.85
CA GLU A 204 -25.15 -105.09 13.34
C GLU A 204 -24.27 -106.14 12.64
N ALA A 205 -23.22 -105.70 11.93
CA ALA A 205 -22.27 -106.61 11.28
C ALA A 205 -21.41 -107.39 12.30
N GLU A 206 -21.04 -106.77 13.43
CA GLU A 206 -20.34 -107.44 14.53
C GLU A 206 -21.22 -108.50 15.23
N ASP A 207 -22.52 -108.25 15.39
CA ASP A 207 -23.48 -109.19 15.98
C ASP A 207 -23.75 -110.40 15.04
N LEU A 208 -23.75 -110.19 13.73
CA LEU A 208 -23.82 -111.25 12.72
C LEU A 208 -22.55 -112.12 12.70
N ALA A 209 -21.37 -111.50 12.84
CA ALA A 209 -20.11 -112.23 12.93
C ALA A 209 -20.02 -113.13 14.19
N GLN A 210 -20.62 -112.70 15.31
CA GLN A 210 -20.74 -113.54 16.52
C GLN A 210 -21.70 -114.73 16.33
N ARG A 211 -22.78 -114.57 15.56
CA ARG A 211 -23.71 -115.68 15.24
C ARG A 211 -23.08 -116.70 14.30
N GLU A 212 -22.29 -116.28 13.33
CA GLU A 212 -21.53 -117.22 12.49
C GLU A 212 -20.55 -118.07 13.32
N ALA A 213 -19.87 -117.48 14.31
CA ALA A 213 -18.99 -118.22 15.21
C ALA A 213 -19.74 -119.28 16.04
N GLN A 214 -20.98 -119.02 16.47
CA GLN A 214 -21.81 -120.00 17.18
C GLN A 214 -22.25 -121.18 16.30
N VAL A 215 -22.57 -120.94 15.02
CA VAL A 215 -22.97 -122.00 14.08
C VAL A 215 -21.81 -122.92 13.73
N VAL A 216 -20.59 -122.38 13.65
CA VAL A 216 -19.36 -123.19 13.43
C VAL A 216 -19.09 -124.14 14.60
N ASP A 217 -19.36 -123.73 15.84
CA ASP A 217 -19.24 -124.60 17.03
C ASP A 217 -20.31 -125.70 17.08
N GLU A 218 -21.54 -125.45 16.59
CA GLU A 218 -22.59 -126.46 16.49
C GLU A 218 -22.27 -127.53 15.43
N ILE A 219 -21.70 -127.13 14.28
CA ILE A 219 -21.26 -128.05 13.22
C ILE A 219 -20.15 -128.99 13.75
N ALA A 220 -19.16 -128.45 14.47
CA ALA A 220 -18.10 -129.25 15.09
C ALA A 220 -18.60 -130.28 16.12
N ASN A 221 -19.73 -130.01 16.78
CA ASN A 221 -20.34 -130.90 17.75
C ASN A 221 -21.14 -132.04 17.08
N LEU A 222 -21.75 -131.78 15.92
CA LEU A 222 -22.43 -132.79 15.12
C LEU A 222 -21.45 -133.77 14.46
N GLU A 223 -20.27 -133.29 14.03
CA GLU A 223 -19.21 -134.13 13.46
C GLU A 223 -18.64 -135.13 14.48
N ARG A 224 -18.52 -134.76 15.76
CA ARG A 224 -18.15 -135.72 16.83
C ARG A 224 -19.18 -136.83 17.02
N ARG A 225 -20.46 -136.50 16.88
CA ARG A 225 -21.56 -137.46 17.06
C ARG A 225 -21.64 -138.47 15.91
N LEU A 226 -21.27 -138.07 14.70
CA LEU A 226 -21.09 -138.94 13.54
C LEU A 226 -19.90 -139.91 13.69
N ALA A 227 -18.81 -139.48 14.33
CA ALA A 227 -17.64 -140.32 14.59
C ALA A 227 -17.87 -141.38 15.70
N GLU A 228 -18.89 -141.20 16.54
CA GLU A 228 -19.24 -142.13 17.62
C GLU A 228 -20.20 -143.23 17.13
N LEU A 229 -21.19 -142.88 16.30
CA LEU A 229 -22.07 -143.84 15.62
C LEU A 229 -21.32 -144.76 14.64
N ASN A 230 -20.27 -144.27 13.96
CA ASN A 230 -19.46 -145.10 13.07
C ASN A 230 -18.58 -146.13 13.79
N ARG A 231 -18.33 -145.99 15.10
CA ARG A 231 -17.61 -147.00 15.90
C ARG A 231 -18.52 -148.12 16.41
N GLU A 232 -19.82 -147.86 16.59
CA GLU A 232 -20.80 -148.87 16.98
C GLU A 232 -21.18 -149.79 15.80
N LEU A 233 -21.11 -149.29 14.56
CA LEU A 233 -21.38 -150.07 13.35
C LEU A 233 -20.29 -151.12 13.09
N THR A 234 -19.01 -150.76 13.27
CA THR A 234 -17.86 -151.66 13.07
C THR A 234 -17.75 -152.79 14.10
N ALA A 235 -18.34 -152.63 15.29
CA ALA A 235 -18.39 -153.66 16.33
C ALA A 235 -19.53 -154.67 16.13
N LYS A 236 -20.52 -154.36 15.27
CA LYS A 236 -21.65 -155.24 14.94
C LYS A 236 -21.41 -156.09 13.70
N GLU A 237 -20.42 -155.74 12.88
CA GLU A 237 -20.02 -156.48 11.67
C GLU A 237 -19.08 -157.68 11.97
N GLU A 238 -18.39 -157.71 13.11
CA GLU A 238 -17.55 -158.85 13.54
C GLU A 238 -18.35 -160.00 14.22
N ASP A 239 -19.53 -159.72 14.78
CA ASP A 239 -20.40 -160.74 15.41
C ASP A 239 -21.20 -161.59 14.39
N PHE A 240 -21.29 -161.13 13.13
CA PHE A 240 -22.09 -161.80 12.08
C PHE A 240 -21.31 -162.88 11.31
N ALA A 241 -19.97 -162.83 11.34
CA ALA A 241 -19.10 -163.76 10.60
C ALA A 241 -18.96 -165.15 11.25
N ASP A 242 -19.30 -165.32 12.54
CA ASP A 242 -19.12 -166.58 13.28
C ASP A 242 -20.42 -167.39 13.46
N LEU A 243 -21.59 -166.82 13.15
CA LEU A 243 -22.89 -167.53 13.14
C LEU A 243 -23.22 -168.19 11.78
N GLU A 244 -22.63 -167.74 10.68
CA GLU A 244 -22.79 -168.33 9.34
C GLU A 244 -22.13 -169.72 9.20
N ARG A 245 -21.26 -170.11 10.14
CA ARG A 245 -20.57 -171.40 10.13
C ARG A 245 -21.36 -172.57 10.74
N ARG A 246 -22.53 -172.31 11.34
CA ARG A 246 -23.24 -173.30 12.17
C ARG A 246 -24.71 -173.57 11.85
N MET A 247 -25.28 -173.00 10.80
CA MET A 247 -26.62 -173.38 10.30
C MET A 247 -26.66 -173.72 8.81
N ALA A 248 -25.52 -174.16 8.26
CA ALA A 248 -25.42 -174.92 7.01
C ALA A 248 -26.00 -176.36 7.10
N GLU A 249 -26.72 -176.71 8.17
CA GLU A 249 -27.30 -178.06 8.39
C GLU A 249 -28.83 -178.10 8.51
N THR A 250 -29.53 -176.97 8.43
CA THR A 250 -31.02 -176.95 8.37
C THR A 250 -31.54 -176.32 7.08
N GLN A 251 -30.76 -176.50 6.01
CA GLN A 251 -31.23 -176.52 4.63
C GLN A 251 -32.05 -177.79 4.36
N LYS A 252 -33.16 -177.97 5.10
CA LYS A 252 -34.18 -179.00 4.82
C LYS A 252 -35.46 -178.77 5.64
N HIS A 253 -36.12 -177.64 5.45
CA HIS A 253 -37.59 -177.49 5.47
C HIS A 253 -37.91 -176.01 5.29
N LEU A 254 -38.36 -175.65 4.09
CA LEU A 254 -39.79 -175.44 3.81
C LEU A 254 -40.06 -173.94 3.94
N GLU A 255 -40.01 -173.22 2.83
CA GLU A 255 -41.27 -172.79 2.22
C GLU A 255 -42.18 -172.17 3.26
N GLN A 256 -41.90 -170.91 3.61
CA GLN A 256 -42.97 -169.97 3.87
C GLN A 256 -42.46 -168.53 3.89
N VAL A 257 -43.12 -167.76 3.02
CA VAL A 257 -43.32 -166.30 3.10
C VAL A 257 -42.09 -165.49 2.70
N ASN A 258 -41.89 -165.16 1.43
CA ASN A 258 -42.82 -164.39 0.59
C ASN A 258 -43.21 -163.06 1.26
N GLU A 259 -42.22 -162.17 1.48
CA GLU A 259 -42.46 -160.75 1.22
C GLU A 259 -41.18 -159.94 1.00
N ALA A 260 -41.22 -159.21 -0.12
CA ALA A 260 -40.41 -158.05 -0.49
C ALA A 260 -38.91 -158.24 -0.74
N ASN A 261 -38.50 -158.18 -2.02
CA ASN A 261 -38.06 -156.88 -2.54
C ASN A 261 -37.85 -156.87 -4.06
N LEU A 262 -38.75 -156.13 -4.73
CA LEU A 262 -38.53 -155.44 -5.99
C LEU A 262 -37.35 -154.47 -5.82
N SER A 263 -36.26 -154.68 -6.54
CA SER A 263 -35.23 -153.66 -6.75
C SER A 263 -34.37 -154.09 -7.93
N LEU A 264 -34.58 -153.47 -9.11
CA LEU A 264 -33.64 -153.28 -10.23
C LEU A 264 -34.39 -152.99 -11.57
N THR A 265 -35.16 -151.89 -11.63
CA THR A 265 -35.67 -151.37 -12.93
C THR A 265 -35.75 -149.83 -13.06
N ASP A 266 -35.25 -149.04 -12.10
CA ASP A 266 -35.38 -147.55 -12.13
C ASP A 266 -34.03 -146.80 -12.30
N GLN A 267 -33.06 -147.44 -12.97
CA GLN A 267 -31.72 -146.89 -13.22
C GLN A 267 -31.61 -145.90 -14.40
N CYS A 268 -32.72 -145.39 -14.96
CA CYS A 268 -32.71 -144.51 -16.15
C CYS A 268 -33.11 -143.04 -15.92
N ALA A 269 -33.21 -142.54 -14.68
CA ALA A 269 -33.66 -141.16 -14.39
C ALA A 269 -32.54 -140.12 -14.11
N GLY A 270 -31.28 -140.53 -13.94
CA GLY A 270 -30.23 -139.65 -13.40
C GLY A 270 -29.43 -138.81 -14.42
N GLN A 271 -29.43 -139.12 -15.72
CA GLN A 271 -28.55 -138.46 -16.70
C GLN A 271 -29.20 -137.30 -17.48
N THR A 272 -30.51 -137.07 -17.33
CA THR A 272 -31.24 -135.99 -18.03
C THR A 272 -31.27 -134.67 -17.25
N SER A 273 -31.05 -134.69 -15.93
CA SER A 273 -31.06 -133.49 -15.06
C SER A 273 -29.82 -132.61 -15.26
N HIS A 274 -28.65 -133.21 -15.53
CA HIS A 274 -27.39 -132.47 -15.55
C HIS A 274 -27.13 -131.67 -16.85
N ILE A 275 -27.80 -132.02 -17.95
CA ILE A 275 -27.70 -131.28 -19.23
C ILE A 275 -28.60 -130.03 -19.22
N CYS A 276 -29.72 -130.03 -18.49
CA CYS A 276 -30.58 -128.85 -18.36
C CYS A 276 -29.93 -127.73 -17.52
N GLU A 277 -29.23 -128.08 -16.44
CA GLU A 277 -28.54 -127.10 -15.57
C GLU A 277 -27.40 -126.34 -16.28
N LEU A 278 -26.67 -127.00 -17.19
CA LEU A 278 -25.57 -126.37 -17.95
C LEU A 278 -26.06 -125.44 -19.08
N VAL A 279 -27.26 -125.66 -19.61
CA VAL A 279 -27.86 -124.78 -20.62
C VAL A 279 -28.43 -123.51 -19.97
N GLU A 280 -29.03 -123.63 -18.78
CA GLU A 280 -29.52 -122.47 -18.00
C GLU A 280 -28.36 -121.56 -17.52
N HIS A 281 -27.23 -122.14 -17.12
CA HIS A 281 -26.06 -121.37 -16.70
C HIS A 281 -25.42 -120.56 -17.85
N ASN A 282 -25.36 -121.10 -19.07
CA ASN A 282 -24.84 -120.38 -20.24
C ASN A 282 -25.79 -119.27 -20.74
N ALA A 283 -27.11 -119.46 -20.60
CA ALA A 283 -28.09 -118.42 -20.90
C ALA A 283 -27.97 -117.24 -19.91
N SER A 284 -27.78 -117.54 -18.62
CA SER A 284 -27.55 -116.53 -17.57
C SER A 284 -26.30 -115.68 -17.84
N LEU A 285 -25.16 -116.32 -18.14
CA LEU A 285 -23.91 -115.63 -18.44
C LEU A 285 -23.97 -114.75 -19.69
N SER A 286 -24.68 -115.18 -20.74
CA SER A 286 -24.89 -114.35 -21.95
C SER A 286 -25.75 -113.13 -21.66
N THR A 287 -26.72 -113.27 -20.75
CA THR A 287 -27.58 -112.15 -20.32
C THR A 287 -26.79 -111.14 -19.49
N GLN A 288 -25.92 -111.61 -18.58
CA GLN A 288 -25.02 -110.77 -17.79
C GLN A 288 -24.01 -110.00 -18.66
N LEU A 289 -23.45 -110.65 -19.68
CA LEU A 289 -22.52 -109.99 -20.61
C LEU A 289 -23.18 -108.88 -21.41
N HIS A 290 -24.43 -109.07 -21.85
CA HIS A 290 -25.19 -108.02 -22.54
C HIS A 290 -25.59 -106.85 -21.62
N THR A 291 -25.93 -107.11 -20.35
CA THR A 291 -26.16 -106.02 -19.38
C THR A 291 -24.89 -105.22 -19.10
N GLU A 292 -23.73 -105.87 -18.97
CA GLU A 292 -22.46 -105.15 -18.78
C GLU A 292 -22.04 -104.36 -20.02
N GLN A 293 -22.28 -104.87 -21.23
CA GLN A 293 -22.04 -104.12 -22.47
C GLN A 293 -22.96 -102.89 -22.58
N ALA A 294 -24.21 -102.98 -22.14
CA ALA A 294 -25.12 -101.84 -22.09
C ALA A 294 -24.66 -100.79 -21.05
N ASN A 295 -24.22 -101.23 -19.87
CA ASN A 295 -23.70 -100.33 -18.82
C ASN A 295 -22.45 -99.58 -19.29
N VAL A 296 -21.54 -100.24 -20.01
CA VAL A 296 -20.33 -99.60 -20.57
C VAL A 296 -20.71 -98.53 -21.60
N ALA A 297 -21.67 -98.80 -22.48
CA ALA A 297 -22.13 -97.82 -23.46
C ALA A 297 -22.76 -96.58 -22.79
N GLU A 298 -23.56 -96.77 -21.73
CA GLU A 298 -24.15 -95.68 -20.94
C GLU A 298 -23.06 -94.84 -20.23
N LEU A 299 -22.05 -95.50 -19.67
CA LEU A 299 -20.91 -94.83 -19.04
C LEU A 299 -20.07 -94.03 -20.03
N GLU A 300 -19.87 -94.53 -21.26
CA GLU A 300 -19.17 -93.80 -22.33
C GLU A 300 -19.95 -92.56 -22.79
N GLU A 301 -21.27 -92.66 -22.91
CA GLU A 301 -22.14 -91.51 -23.21
C GLU A 301 -22.06 -90.45 -22.11
N ARG A 302 -22.16 -90.88 -20.84
CA ARG A 302 -22.07 -89.99 -19.67
C ARG A 302 -20.69 -89.33 -19.56
N ARG A 303 -19.61 -90.03 -19.92
CA ARG A 303 -18.26 -89.45 -20.04
C ARG A 303 -18.21 -88.38 -21.13
N GLY A 304 -18.82 -88.64 -22.29
CA GLY A 304 -18.93 -87.68 -23.39
C GLY A 304 -19.67 -86.40 -22.99
N GLN A 305 -20.83 -86.55 -22.33
CA GLN A 305 -21.60 -85.41 -21.81
C GLN A 305 -20.83 -84.61 -20.76
N THR A 306 -20.07 -85.29 -19.89
CA THR A 306 -19.25 -84.64 -18.87
C THR A 306 -18.08 -83.86 -19.49
N LEU A 307 -17.43 -84.41 -20.51
CA LEU A 307 -16.35 -83.73 -21.24
C LEU A 307 -16.86 -82.49 -22.00
N ALA A 308 -18.05 -82.57 -22.62
CA ALA A 308 -18.68 -81.41 -23.24
C ALA A 308 -18.97 -80.31 -22.20
N ARG A 309 -19.47 -80.70 -21.00
CA ARG A 309 -19.74 -79.76 -19.91
C ARG A 309 -18.47 -79.08 -19.38
N ILE A 310 -17.36 -79.81 -19.30
CA ILE A 310 -16.06 -79.26 -18.92
C ILE A 310 -15.60 -78.24 -19.95
N SER A 311 -15.71 -78.56 -21.25
CA SER A 311 -15.33 -77.61 -22.31
C SER A 311 -16.17 -76.33 -22.29
N GLU A 312 -17.48 -76.42 -22.04
CA GLU A 312 -18.35 -75.24 -21.86
C GLU A 312 -17.90 -74.37 -20.67
N LEU A 313 -17.58 -75.01 -19.53
CA LEU A 313 -17.10 -74.32 -18.34
C LEU A 313 -15.74 -73.67 -18.54
N GLU A 314 -14.84 -74.30 -19.29
CA GLU A 314 -13.55 -73.72 -19.66
C GLU A 314 -13.72 -72.45 -20.51
N THR A 315 -14.58 -72.49 -21.53
CA THR A 315 -14.89 -71.28 -22.32
C THR A 315 -15.52 -70.18 -21.48
N TYR A 316 -16.42 -70.53 -20.56
CA TYR A 316 -17.05 -69.56 -19.64
C TYR A 316 -16.02 -68.93 -18.69
N LEU A 317 -15.06 -69.72 -18.21
CA LEU A 317 -14.00 -69.26 -17.32
C LEU A 317 -13.03 -68.30 -18.03
N ASP A 318 -12.72 -68.56 -19.30
CA ASP A 318 -11.86 -67.67 -20.08
C ASP A 318 -12.57 -66.36 -20.46
N GLU A 319 -13.88 -66.40 -20.76
CA GLU A 319 -14.67 -65.17 -20.92
C GLU A 319 -14.71 -64.33 -19.64
N HIS A 320 -14.92 -64.96 -18.47
CA HIS A 320 -14.90 -64.26 -17.18
C HIS A 320 -13.53 -63.68 -16.82
N LYS A 321 -12.43 -64.39 -17.14
CA LYS A 321 -11.08 -63.84 -16.98
C LYS A 321 -10.86 -62.60 -17.85
N ALA A 322 -11.33 -62.62 -19.10
CA ALA A 322 -11.22 -61.46 -19.98
C ALA A 322 -12.03 -60.27 -19.45
N GLN A 323 -13.23 -60.51 -18.91
CA GLN A 323 -14.04 -59.48 -18.26
C GLN A 323 -13.37 -58.92 -16.99
N LEU A 324 -12.77 -59.79 -16.18
CA LEU A 324 -12.05 -59.38 -14.98
C LEU A 324 -10.85 -58.48 -15.32
N SER A 325 -10.06 -58.85 -16.33
CA SER A 325 -8.94 -58.04 -16.81
C SER A 325 -9.38 -56.67 -17.34
N ALA A 326 -10.52 -56.60 -18.04
CA ALA A 326 -11.09 -55.33 -18.48
C ALA A 326 -11.59 -54.48 -17.29
N GLN A 327 -12.17 -55.11 -16.26
CA GLN A 327 -12.55 -54.40 -15.04
C GLN A 327 -11.33 -53.88 -14.26
N GLU A 328 -10.24 -54.65 -14.18
CA GLU A 328 -8.99 -54.21 -13.54
C GLU A 328 -8.43 -52.96 -14.22
N GLN A 329 -8.42 -52.91 -15.56
CA GLN A 329 -7.99 -51.71 -16.31
C GLN A 329 -8.89 -50.50 -16.04
N ASN A 330 -10.20 -50.71 -15.92
CA ASN A 330 -11.13 -49.63 -15.57
C ASN A 330 -10.90 -49.12 -14.14
N VAL A 331 -10.57 -49.99 -13.19
CA VAL A 331 -10.23 -49.61 -11.81
C VAL A 331 -8.95 -48.78 -11.81
N GLU A 332 -7.91 -49.20 -12.54
CA GLU A 332 -6.65 -48.46 -12.65
C GLU A 332 -6.85 -47.07 -13.29
N LEU A 333 -7.73 -46.97 -14.31
CA LEU A 333 -8.12 -45.69 -14.89
C LEU A 333 -8.91 -44.82 -13.89
N LEU A 334 -9.86 -45.40 -13.15
CA LEU A 334 -10.61 -44.69 -12.11
C LEU A 334 -9.68 -44.19 -10.99
N GLU A 335 -8.69 -44.96 -10.59
CA GLU A 335 -7.68 -44.54 -9.61
C GLU A 335 -6.89 -43.33 -10.11
N SER A 336 -6.48 -43.33 -11.39
CA SER A 336 -5.80 -42.19 -12.02
C SER A 336 -6.66 -40.92 -12.02
N PHE A 337 -7.93 -41.01 -12.42
CA PHE A 337 -8.86 -39.88 -12.33
C PHE A 337 -9.10 -39.42 -10.89
N THR A 338 -9.13 -40.34 -9.92
CA THR A 338 -9.31 -39.99 -8.52
C THR A 338 -8.11 -39.18 -8.01
N GLU A 339 -6.89 -39.52 -8.41
CA GLU A 339 -5.69 -38.75 -8.08
C GLU A 339 -5.66 -37.38 -8.76
N GLU A 340 -6.04 -37.27 -10.04
CA GLU A 340 -6.19 -35.97 -10.71
C GLU A 340 -7.24 -35.08 -10.03
N LEU A 341 -8.37 -35.66 -9.62
CA LEU A 341 -9.45 -34.94 -8.96
C LEU A 341 -9.04 -34.48 -7.56
N LYS A 342 -8.25 -35.28 -6.82
CA LYS A 342 -7.63 -34.86 -5.56
C LYS A 342 -6.65 -33.70 -5.78
N ALA A 343 -5.79 -33.77 -6.79
CA ALA A 343 -4.85 -32.70 -7.11
C ALA A 343 -5.58 -31.40 -7.49
N SER A 344 -6.62 -31.50 -8.32
CA SER A 344 -7.47 -30.36 -8.71
C SER A 344 -8.19 -29.74 -7.50
N LYS A 345 -8.75 -30.57 -6.61
CA LYS A 345 -9.36 -30.12 -5.37
C LYS A 345 -8.35 -29.36 -4.49
N GLN A 346 -7.14 -29.91 -4.31
CA GLN A 346 -6.09 -29.25 -3.53
C GLN A 346 -5.70 -27.90 -4.15
N HIS A 347 -5.59 -27.82 -5.48
CA HIS A 347 -5.32 -26.58 -6.18
C HIS A 347 -6.43 -25.55 -5.97
N LEU A 348 -7.70 -25.98 -6.03
CA LEU A 348 -8.85 -25.11 -5.80
C LEU A 348 -8.92 -24.62 -4.35
N GLU A 349 -8.62 -25.47 -3.36
CA GLU A 349 -8.54 -25.10 -1.94
C GLU A 349 -7.44 -24.05 -1.70
N ASN A 350 -6.26 -24.23 -2.30
CA ASN A 350 -5.17 -23.26 -2.23
C ASN A 350 -5.57 -21.93 -2.88
N HIS A 351 -6.24 -21.97 -4.04
CA HIS A 351 -6.69 -20.76 -4.73
C HIS A 351 -7.79 -20.03 -3.95
N TYR A 352 -8.72 -20.77 -3.33
CA TYR A 352 -9.73 -20.20 -2.44
C TYR A 352 -9.11 -19.55 -1.21
N ALA A 353 -8.08 -20.17 -0.61
CA ALA A 353 -7.35 -19.60 0.52
C ALA A 353 -6.67 -18.28 0.15
N ASP A 354 -6.01 -18.22 -1.02
CA ASP A 354 -5.36 -17.00 -1.53
C ASP A 354 -6.39 -15.88 -1.80
N ILE A 355 -7.47 -16.18 -2.52
CA ILE A 355 -8.56 -15.21 -2.77
C ILE A 355 -9.16 -14.70 -1.46
N ASN A 356 -9.42 -15.60 -0.50
CA ASN A 356 -10.00 -15.21 0.78
C ASN A 356 -9.05 -14.32 1.59
N GLN A 357 -7.75 -14.60 1.55
CA GLN A 357 -6.72 -13.75 2.16
C GLN A 357 -6.68 -12.36 1.52
N GLN A 358 -6.75 -12.29 0.18
CA GLN A 358 -6.81 -11.02 -0.55
C GLN A 358 -8.09 -10.24 -0.23
N HIS A 359 -9.25 -10.90 -0.15
CA HIS A 359 -10.52 -10.29 0.21
C HIS A 359 -10.51 -9.74 1.64
N LEU A 360 -9.94 -10.47 2.60
CA LEU A 360 -9.77 -10.02 3.97
C LEU A 360 -8.87 -8.76 4.01
N SER A 361 -7.73 -8.78 3.31
CA SER A 361 -6.84 -7.62 3.20
C SER A 361 -7.53 -6.41 2.57
N LEU A 362 -8.34 -6.61 1.53
CA LEU A 362 -9.08 -5.53 0.88
C LEU A 362 -10.15 -4.94 1.81
N THR A 363 -10.85 -5.80 2.56
CA THR A 363 -11.86 -5.39 3.53
C THR A 363 -11.24 -4.56 4.66
N GLU A 364 -10.08 -4.97 5.18
CA GLU A 364 -9.32 -4.20 6.17
C GLU A 364 -8.90 -2.83 5.64
N LYS A 365 -8.36 -2.78 4.41
CA LYS A 365 -7.97 -1.52 3.75
C LYS A 365 -9.16 -0.59 3.54
N PHE A 366 -10.27 -1.12 3.02
CA PHE A 366 -11.49 -0.34 2.81
C PHE A 366 -12.06 0.18 4.13
N SER A 367 -12.06 -0.66 5.17
CA SER A 367 -12.48 -0.28 6.52
C SER A 367 -11.62 0.85 7.08
N LEU A 368 -10.29 0.77 6.93
CA LEU A 368 -9.38 1.84 7.35
C LEU A 368 -9.68 3.16 6.63
N VAL A 369 -9.77 3.13 5.29
CA VAL A 369 -10.06 4.33 4.48
C VAL A 369 -11.41 4.93 4.87
N SER A 370 -12.45 4.10 4.98
CA SER A 370 -13.79 4.52 5.37
C SER A 370 -13.80 5.18 6.75
N ARG A 371 -13.14 4.55 7.74
CA ARG A 371 -13.02 5.09 9.09
C ARG A 371 -12.26 6.42 9.10
N VAL A 372 -11.17 6.55 8.36
CA VAL A 372 -10.35 7.78 8.25
C VAL A 372 -11.16 8.93 7.62
N LEU A 373 -11.90 8.66 6.55
CA LEU A 373 -12.72 9.66 5.87
C LEU A 373 -13.98 10.06 6.67
N ALA A 374 -14.49 9.16 7.52
CA ALA A 374 -15.66 9.41 8.35
C ALA A 374 -15.37 10.25 9.61
N GLN A 375 -14.11 10.34 10.05
CA GLN A 375 -13.78 11.12 11.25
C GLN A 375 -13.97 12.61 11.02
N GLN A 376 -14.45 13.30 12.05
CA GLN A 376 -14.56 14.76 12.09
C GLN A 376 -13.50 15.33 13.04
N PRO A 377 -12.95 16.53 12.76
CA PRO A 377 -12.06 17.18 13.69
C PRO A 377 -12.74 17.49 15.03
N PRO A 378 -11.98 17.57 16.13
CA PRO A 378 -12.49 18.05 17.40
C PRO A 378 -12.93 19.51 17.26
N VAL A 379 -14.10 19.84 17.81
CA VAL A 379 -14.67 21.18 17.78
C VAL A 379 -13.94 22.08 18.78
N ASN A 380 -13.37 23.18 18.32
CA ASN A 380 -12.76 24.21 19.16
C ASN A 380 -13.17 25.59 18.62
N GLU A 381 -14.19 26.17 19.26
CA GLU A 381 -14.79 27.45 18.83
C GLU A 381 -13.76 28.59 18.76
N GLU A 382 -12.77 28.60 19.66
CA GLU A 382 -11.73 29.63 19.67
C GLU A 382 -10.71 29.45 18.53
N LEU A 383 -10.44 28.21 18.12
CA LEU A 383 -9.64 27.92 16.93
C LEU A 383 -10.39 28.27 15.64
N ASP A 384 -11.69 28.00 15.59
CA ASP A 384 -12.55 28.40 14.46
C ASP A 384 -12.59 29.92 14.34
N ARG A 385 -12.74 30.64 15.46
CA ARG A 385 -12.63 32.10 15.51
C ARG A 385 -11.26 32.60 15.05
N PHE A 386 -10.18 31.94 15.45
CA PHE A 386 -8.83 32.28 14.97
C PHE A 386 -8.71 32.09 13.44
N ALA A 387 -9.28 31.01 12.91
CA ALA A 387 -9.33 30.75 11.47
C ALA A 387 -10.17 31.80 10.71
N GLU A 388 -11.31 32.22 11.26
CA GLU A 388 -12.14 33.28 10.70
C GLU A 388 -11.39 34.62 10.65
N LEU A 389 -10.70 34.99 11.73
CA LEU A 389 -9.87 36.21 11.78
C LEU A 389 -8.77 36.20 10.70
N ILE A 390 -8.20 35.04 10.37
CA ILE A 390 -7.20 34.93 9.30
C ILE A 390 -7.86 35.02 7.93
N ASN A 391 -8.93 34.27 7.69
CA ASN A 391 -9.53 34.15 6.36
C ASN A 391 -10.34 35.38 5.95
N HIS A 392 -10.85 36.15 6.91
CA HIS A 392 -11.66 37.35 6.68
C HIS A 392 -10.93 38.63 7.09
N ASP A 393 -10.76 38.90 8.38
CA ASP A 393 -10.23 40.19 8.87
C ASP A 393 -8.81 40.47 8.38
N TYR A 394 -7.91 39.48 8.48
CA TYR A 394 -6.53 39.61 8.01
C TYR A 394 -6.47 39.76 6.49
N MET A 395 -7.21 38.96 5.73
CA MET A 395 -7.24 39.10 4.26
C MET A 395 -7.79 40.47 3.82
N ALA A 396 -8.83 40.98 4.50
CA ALA A 396 -9.38 42.31 4.24
C ALA A 396 -8.41 43.44 4.65
N PHE A 397 -7.60 43.23 5.68
CA PHE A 397 -6.51 44.13 6.03
C PHE A 397 -5.39 44.10 5.00
N ALA A 398 -4.87 42.92 4.67
CA ALA A 398 -3.81 42.72 3.69
C ALA A 398 -4.19 43.31 2.33
N ALA A 399 -5.41 43.08 1.83
CA ALA A 399 -5.86 43.63 0.56
C ALA A 399 -5.92 45.18 0.48
N ARG A 400 -5.97 45.88 1.62
CA ARG A 400 -5.97 47.35 1.67
C ARG A 400 -4.55 47.93 1.79
N GLU A 401 -3.60 47.12 2.27
CA GLU A 401 -2.19 47.49 2.35
C GLU A 401 -1.51 47.03 1.05
N SER A 402 -0.79 47.91 0.36
CA SER A 402 -0.16 47.55 -0.93
C SER A 402 1.37 47.71 -0.91
N SER A 403 1.94 47.91 0.27
CA SER A 403 3.31 48.40 0.46
C SER A 403 4.24 47.35 1.04
N LEU A 404 3.70 46.27 1.62
CA LEU A 404 4.50 45.16 2.09
C LEU A 404 5.05 44.38 0.89
N ALA A 405 6.35 44.57 0.61
CA ALA A 405 7.05 43.87 -0.46
C ALA A 405 6.98 42.32 -0.37
N GLY A 406 6.71 41.78 0.81
CA GLY A 406 6.61 40.34 1.11
C GLY A 406 5.21 39.86 1.49
N GLU A 407 4.14 40.47 0.97
CA GLU A 407 2.75 40.12 1.31
C GLU A 407 2.43 38.63 1.14
N ALA A 408 2.86 38.01 0.03
CA ALA A 408 2.65 36.59 -0.21
C ALA A 408 3.30 35.71 0.88
N GLN A 409 4.50 36.09 1.35
CA GLN A 409 5.16 35.37 2.44
C GLN A 409 4.43 35.56 3.76
N ALA A 410 3.96 36.78 4.07
CA ALA A 410 3.16 37.03 5.27
C ALA A 410 1.87 36.20 5.29
N VAL A 411 1.19 36.05 4.16
CA VAL A 411 0.02 35.16 4.04
C VAL A 411 0.39 33.70 4.29
N LEU A 412 1.50 33.21 3.72
CA LEU A 412 1.98 31.85 3.97
C LEU A 412 2.35 31.63 5.44
N ASP A 413 2.99 32.61 6.08
CA ASP A 413 3.35 32.56 7.50
C ASP A 413 2.10 32.50 8.39
N MET A 414 1.08 33.31 8.09
CA MET A 414 -0.21 33.27 8.80
C MET A 414 -0.94 31.93 8.62
N GLN A 415 -0.94 31.38 7.41
CA GLN A 415 -1.50 30.05 7.15
C GLN A 415 -0.73 28.94 7.87
N ALA A 416 0.60 29.04 7.95
CA ALA A 416 1.44 28.10 8.69
C ALA A 416 1.13 28.14 10.19
N ILE A 417 0.93 29.33 10.77
CA ILE A 417 0.51 29.48 12.18
C ILE A 417 -0.85 28.80 12.43
N LEU A 418 -1.82 28.99 11.54
CA LEU A 418 -3.13 28.32 11.64
C LEU A 418 -3.01 26.80 11.56
N ALA A 419 -2.19 26.29 10.63
CA ALA A 419 -1.95 24.86 10.47
C ALA A 419 -1.30 24.24 11.72
N GLU A 420 -0.33 24.93 12.32
CA GLU A 420 0.31 24.52 13.57
C GLU A 420 -0.69 24.47 14.73
N LEU A 421 -1.52 25.51 14.92
CA LEU A 421 -2.56 25.52 15.96
C LEU A 421 -3.60 24.41 15.75
N ARG A 422 -3.99 24.13 14.51
CA ARG A 422 -4.86 23.00 14.18
C ARG A 422 -4.23 21.66 14.55
N MET A 423 -2.94 21.47 14.23
CA MET A 423 -2.21 20.25 14.61
C MET A 423 -2.22 20.07 16.13
N LEU A 424 -1.93 21.12 16.90
CA LEU A 424 -1.92 21.08 18.36
C LEU A 424 -3.30 20.80 18.96
N ASN A 425 -4.36 21.34 18.36
CA ASN A 425 -5.73 21.05 18.76
C ASN A 425 -6.14 19.60 18.47
N ASN A 426 -5.76 19.08 17.31
CA ASN A 426 -6.07 17.70 16.93
C ASN A 426 -5.25 16.70 17.75
N PHE A 427 -4.00 17.05 18.08
CA PHE A 427 -3.10 16.23 18.88
C PHE A 427 -2.64 16.95 20.16
N PRO A 428 -3.52 17.10 21.18
CA PRO A 428 -3.20 17.80 22.42
C PRO A 428 -1.91 17.29 23.09
N SER A 429 -1.63 15.99 23.00
CA SER A 429 -0.48 15.40 23.69
C SER A 429 0.89 15.82 23.14
N ILE A 430 0.97 16.49 21.98
CA ILE A 430 2.22 17.14 21.52
C ILE A 430 2.38 18.57 22.07
N ALA A 431 1.29 19.18 22.54
CA ALA A 431 1.31 20.55 23.01
C ALA A 431 2.28 20.70 24.19
N GLY A 432 3.16 21.69 24.09
CA GLY A 432 4.17 21.97 25.10
C GLY A 432 5.33 20.98 25.15
N LYS A 433 5.43 20.02 24.22
CA LYS A 433 6.58 19.12 24.13
C LYS A 433 7.65 19.65 23.18
N THR A 434 8.90 19.37 23.52
CA THR A 434 10.07 19.59 22.68
C THR A 434 10.11 18.51 21.61
N ILE A 435 10.14 18.92 20.34
CA ILE A 435 10.13 18.00 19.20
C ILE A 435 11.58 17.57 18.92
N LEU A 436 11.84 16.27 19.01
CA LEU A 436 13.11 15.62 18.71
C LEU A 436 12.96 14.85 17.41
N SER A 437 13.71 15.23 16.37
CA SER A 437 13.77 14.43 15.15
C SER A 437 14.86 13.38 15.26
N ILE A 438 14.55 12.14 14.88
CA ILE A 438 15.54 11.09 14.66
C ILE A 438 15.67 10.91 13.15
N ALA A 439 16.81 11.30 12.59
CA ALA A 439 17.09 11.23 11.16
C ALA A 439 18.39 10.49 10.88
N GLY A 440 18.67 10.23 9.60
CA GLY A 440 19.85 9.49 9.16
C GLY A 440 19.58 8.64 7.92
N GLY A 441 20.66 8.09 7.35
CA GLY A 441 20.62 7.27 6.14
C GLY A 441 19.66 6.08 6.19
N PHE A 442 19.36 5.51 5.03
CA PHE A 442 18.55 4.29 4.94
C PHE A 442 19.24 3.13 5.67
N SER A 443 18.45 2.29 6.35
CA SER A 443 18.96 1.15 7.13
C SER A 443 19.85 1.49 8.34
N SER A 444 20.02 2.77 8.72
CA SER A 444 20.81 3.15 9.91
C SER A 444 20.22 2.68 11.27
N GLY A 445 19.01 2.12 11.25
CA GLY A 445 18.36 1.55 12.43
C GLY A 445 17.55 2.54 13.26
N LYS A 446 17.08 3.66 12.68
CA LYS A 446 16.26 4.70 13.36
C LYS A 446 15.07 4.13 14.15
N SER A 447 14.18 3.38 13.51
CA SER A 447 13.00 2.84 14.21
C SER A 447 13.39 1.78 15.26
N ALA A 448 14.48 1.02 15.04
CA ALA A 448 15.02 0.10 16.05
C ALA A 448 15.62 0.86 17.26
N PHE A 449 16.25 2.00 17.01
CA PHE A 449 16.75 2.92 18.03
C PHE A 449 15.60 3.48 18.87
N ILE A 450 14.52 3.96 18.25
CA ILE A 450 13.36 4.48 18.99
C ILE A 450 12.65 3.36 19.76
N ASN A 451 12.45 2.19 19.13
CA ASN A 451 11.88 1.00 19.79
C ASN A 451 12.70 0.55 21.02
N SER A 452 13.98 0.94 21.10
CA SER A 452 14.81 0.64 22.27
C SER A 452 14.39 1.40 23.53
N PHE A 453 13.67 2.52 23.39
CA PHE A 453 13.17 3.34 24.51
C PHE A 453 11.76 2.95 24.96
N ILE A 454 10.99 2.25 24.11
CA ILE A 454 9.63 1.80 24.39
C ILE A 454 9.68 0.62 25.37
N LYS A 455 8.97 0.73 26.51
CA LYS A 455 8.87 -0.34 27.52
C LYS A 455 7.82 -1.39 27.17
N ASP A 456 6.74 -0.99 26.51
CA ASP A 456 5.66 -1.89 26.09
C ASP A 456 6.06 -2.67 24.84
N SER A 457 6.09 -4.00 24.93
CA SER A 457 6.46 -4.88 23.81
C SER A 457 5.37 -5.05 22.76
N SER A 458 4.11 -4.72 23.07
CA SER A 458 2.97 -4.85 22.16
C SER A 458 2.96 -3.81 21.05
N VAL A 459 3.63 -2.67 21.27
CA VAL A 459 3.77 -1.60 20.29
C VAL A 459 5.22 -1.51 19.84
N ARG A 460 5.41 -1.66 18.53
CA ARG A 460 6.70 -1.44 17.88
C ARG A 460 6.49 -0.65 16.61
N LEU A 461 7.34 0.35 16.42
CA LEU A 461 7.50 1.01 15.12
C LEU A 461 8.00 -0.05 14.13
N ALA A 462 7.51 0.00 12.89
CA ALA A 462 7.88 -0.98 11.87
C ALA A 462 9.40 -0.97 11.62
N THR A 463 10.06 -2.11 11.85
CA THR A 463 11.49 -2.31 11.59
C THR A 463 11.64 -3.29 10.43
N GLY A 464 12.22 -2.85 9.31
CA GLY A 464 12.39 -3.68 8.12
C GLY A 464 13.48 -3.14 7.19
N ILE A 465 13.98 -4.00 6.30
CA ILE A 465 15.04 -3.71 5.32
C ILE A 465 14.49 -2.88 4.14
N ASN A 466 13.17 -2.82 3.95
CA ASN A 466 12.48 -1.98 2.96
C ASN A 466 11.96 -0.70 3.64
N PRO A 467 11.86 0.47 2.95
CA PRO A 467 11.51 1.77 3.57
C PRO A 467 10.19 1.71 4.34
N VAL A 468 10.25 1.48 5.65
CA VAL A 468 9.10 1.01 6.45
C VAL A 468 8.14 2.12 6.88
N THR A 469 8.56 3.38 6.92
CA THR A 469 7.75 4.50 7.43
C THR A 469 7.31 5.42 6.31
N VAL A 470 6.15 5.12 5.72
CA VAL A 470 5.52 6.03 4.73
C VAL A 470 4.76 7.17 5.44
N VAL A 471 4.21 6.90 6.64
CA VAL A 471 3.48 7.89 7.44
C VAL A 471 4.30 8.28 8.68
N PRO A 472 4.62 9.57 8.89
CA PRO A 472 5.37 10.05 10.05
C PRO A 472 4.70 9.65 11.37
N SER A 473 5.49 9.11 12.30
CA SER A 473 5.01 8.66 13.61
C SER A 473 5.58 9.53 14.73
N TYR A 474 4.69 10.14 15.51
CA TYR A 474 4.99 10.99 16.65
C TYR A 474 4.89 10.17 17.93
N VAL A 475 6.04 9.82 18.51
CA VAL A 475 6.14 8.98 19.70
C VAL A 475 6.24 9.85 20.94
N VAL A 476 5.38 9.61 21.92
CA VAL A 476 5.27 10.43 23.13
C VAL A 476 5.25 9.53 24.37
N CYS A 477 6.04 9.90 25.37
CA CYS A 477 6.01 9.24 26.69
C CYS A 477 4.65 9.45 27.36
N SER A 478 3.99 8.35 27.72
CA SER A 478 2.68 8.28 28.36
C SER A 478 2.59 7.05 29.26
N GLU A 479 1.77 7.06 30.30
CA GLU A 479 1.53 5.87 31.12
C GLU A 479 0.70 4.82 30.35
N GLU A 480 -0.25 5.30 29.54
CA GLU A 480 -1.08 4.46 28.69
C GLU A 480 -0.49 4.30 27.29
N THR A 481 -0.65 3.08 26.75
CA THR A 481 -0.34 2.75 25.37
C THR A 481 -1.54 3.04 24.47
N LYS A 482 -1.40 3.99 23.54
CA LYS A 482 -2.47 4.35 22.58
C LYS A 482 -1.88 4.79 21.25
N ILE A 483 -2.38 4.21 20.15
CA ILE A 483 -1.99 4.57 18.79
C ILE A 483 -3.17 5.24 18.11
N LYS A 484 -2.94 6.46 17.60
CA LYS A 484 -3.95 7.24 16.89
C LYS A 484 -3.46 7.66 15.53
N GLY A 485 -4.23 7.36 14.50
CA GLY A 485 -4.06 7.95 13.19
C GLY A 485 -4.82 9.28 13.10
N TYR A 486 -4.24 10.27 12.44
CA TYR A 486 -4.88 11.57 12.21
C TYR A 486 -5.22 11.74 10.74
N SER A 487 -6.48 12.05 10.48
CA SER A 487 -7.02 12.30 9.15
C SER A 487 -6.63 13.69 8.64
N TYR A 488 -6.66 13.87 7.32
CA TYR A 488 -6.35 15.15 6.66
C TYR A 488 -7.21 16.32 7.14
N ASN A 489 -8.43 16.04 7.61
CA ASN A 489 -9.36 17.04 8.12
C ASN A 489 -9.20 17.29 9.63
N GLY A 490 -8.28 16.60 10.31
CA GLY A 490 -8.04 16.71 11.74
C GLY A 490 -8.76 15.70 12.63
N GLY A 491 -9.63 14.84 12.06
CA GLY A 491 -10.27 13.76 12.80
C GLY A 491 -9.27 12.68 13.24
N ALA A 492 -9.55 12.00 14.35
CA ALA A 492 -8.66 10.99 14.93
C ALA A 492 -9.29 9.59 14.89
N ILE A 493 -8.50 8.58 14.53
CA ILE A 493 -8.90 7.17 14.50
C ILE A 493 -7.99 6.36 15.43
N ASP A 494 -8.57 5.57 16.33
CA ASP A 494 -7.80 4.60 17.11
C ASP A 494 -7.32 3.46 16.21
N LEU A 495 -6.01 3.25 16.17
CA LEU A 495 -5.36 2.18 15.42
C LEU A 495 -4.96 1.06 16.37
N GLU A 496 -5.27 -0.18 16.01
CA GLU A 496 -4.80 -1.34 16.78
C GLU A 496 -3.29 -1.52 16.57
N PRO A 497 -2.54 -1.99 17.59
CA PRO A 497 -1.11 -2.28 17.47
C PRO A 497 -0.76 -3.24 16.33
N SER A 498 -1.61 -4.25 16.09
CA SER A 498 -1.49 -5.20 14.98
C SER A 498 -1.58 -4.52 13.61
N LEU A 499 -2.57 -3.64 13.43
CA LEU A 499 -2.75 -2.85 12.21
C LEU A 499 -1.58 -1.89 12.02
N TYR A 500 -1.16 -1.17 13.07
CA TYR A 500 -0.02 -0.26 12.99
C TYR A 500 1.27 -1.00 12.59
N ALA A 501 1.52 -2.18 13.17
CA ALA A 501 2.67 -3.01 12.83
C ALA A 501 2.63 -3.54 11.38
N SER A 502 1.44 -3.74 10.81
CA SER A 502 1.26 -4.23 9.44
C SER A 502 1.35 -3.15 8.36
N MET A 503 1.39 -1.86 8.73
CA MET A 503 1.53 -0.72 7.79
C MET A 503 2.93 -0.61 7.18
N SER A 504 3.37 -1.64 6.46
CA SER A 504 4.60 -1.64 5.68
C SER A 504 4.48 -0.82 4.39
N HIS A 505 5.60 -0.53 3.72
CA HIS A 505 5.59 0.10 2.40
C HIS A 505 4.72 -0.66 1.39
N GLU A 506 4.74 -1.99 1.42
CA GLU A 506 3.94 -2.83 0.52
C GLU A 506 2.45 -2.70 0.83
N TYR A 507 2.08 -2.69 2.12
CA TYR A 507 0.70 -2.47 2.55
C TYR A 507 0.19 -1.09 2.10
N VAL A 508 1.00 -0.04 2.27
CA VAL A 508 0.66 1.33 1.86
C VAL A 508 0.60 1.50 0.35
N LYS A 509 1.53 0.88 -0.40
CA LYS A 509 1.53 0.92 -1.87
C LYS A 509 0.31 0.21 -2.46
N ALA A 510 -0.19 -0.84 -1.79
CA ALA A 510 -1.36 -1.60 -2.23
C ALA A 510 -2.68 -0.79 -2.21
N PHE A 511 -2.73 0.41 -1.60
CA PHE A 511 -3.90 1.29 -1.70
C PHE A 511 -4.03 1.94 -3.10
N GLY A 512 -2.97 1.96 -3.91
CA GLY A 512 -2.97 2.61 -5.23
C GLY A 512 -2.94 4.15 -5.18
N PHE A 513 -2.82 4.75 -3.99
CA PHE A 513 -2.62 6.19 -3.78
C PHE A 513 -1.74 6.44 -2.55
N ASP A 514 -1.21 7.65 -2.42
CA ASP A 514 -0.41 8.05 -1.26
C ASP A 514 -1.29 8.21 -0.01
N LEU A 515 -1.18 7.26 0.92
CA LEU A 515 -1.97 7.22 2.16
C LEU A 515 -1.79 8.49 3.02
N ARG A 516 -0.65 9.19 2.93
CA ARG A 516 -0.41 10.46 3.63
C ARG A 516 -1.43 11.54 3.28
N ARG A 517 -2.08 11.44 2.11
CA ARG A 517 -3.11 12.39 1.68
C ARG A 517 -4.36 12.34 2.55
N ILE A 518 -4.68 11.17 3.10
CA ILE A 518 -5.85 11.00 3.96
C ILE A 518 -5.46 10.77 5.42
N LEU A 519 -4.26 10.22 5.68
CA LEU A 519 -3.71 9.94 7.00
C LEU A 519 -2.29 10.53 7.12
N PRO A 520 -2.16 11.87 7.26
CA PRO A 520 -0.88 12.56 7.20
C PRO A 520 0.11 12.20 8.32
N PHE A 521 -0.35 11.79 9.51
CA PHE A 521 0.53 11.41 10.61
C PHE A 521 -0.15 10.49 11.62
N ILE A 522 0.66 9.79 12.42
CA ILE A 522 0.23 8.88 13.49
C ILE A 522 0.86 9.34 14.80
N SER A 523 0.12 9.30 15.91
CA SER A 523 0.70 9.40 17.25
C SER A 523 0.76 8.05 17.94
N VAL A 524 1.86 7.85 18.67
CA VAL A 524 2.15 6.64 19.43
C VAL A 524 2.44 7.07 20.87
N LYS A 525 1.42 6.99 21.74
CA LYS A 525 1.58 7.18 23.19
C LYS A 525 2.03 5.85 23.78
N VAL A 526 3.16 5.83 24.48
CA VAL A 526 3.75 4.60 25.04
C VAL A 526 4.55 4.87 26.32
N PRO A 527 4.66 3.90 27.23
CA PRO A 527 5.48 4.02 28.43
C PRO A 527 6.98 4.06 28.08
N MET A 528 7.63 5.15 28.47
CA MET A 528 9.08 5.38 28.38
C MET A 528 9.60 5.84 29.75
N ASP A 529 10.86 6.30 29.84
CA ASP A 529 11.36 6.99 31.05
C ASP A 529 10.93 8.47 31.04
N PRO A 530 10.07 8.92 31.98
CA PRO A 530 9.62 10.31 32.04
C PRO A 530 10.75 11.31 32.29
N GLN A 531 11.84 10.89 32.96
CA GLN A 531 12.97 11.79 33.22
C GLN A 531 13.75 12.16 31.97
N LEU A 532 13.72 11.29 30.95
CA LEU A 532 14.39 11.51 29.67
C LEU A 532 13.42 12.01 28.61
N PHE A 533 12.19 11.50 28.59
CA PHE A 533 11.23 11.69 27.49
C PHE A 533 9.92 12.39 27.88
N GLY A 534 9.73 12.79 29.14
CA GLY A 534 8.45 13.31 29.64
C GLY A 534 7.91 14.53 28.89
N ASN A 535 8.78 15.44 28.49
CA ASN A 535 8.47 16.63 27.67
C ASN A 535 8.99 16.50 26.23
N LEU A 536 9.33 15.29 25.78
CA LEU A 536 9.79 15.06 24.41
C LEU A 536 8.69 14.44 23.55
N CYS A 537 8.65 14.85 22.29
CA CYS A 537 7.94 14.16 21.23
C CYS A 537 8.96 13.75 20.17
N ILE A 538 9.12 12.46 19.96
CA ILE A 538 10.07 11.90 19.01
C ILE A 538 9.37 11.74 17.67
N ILE A 539 9.90 12.32 16.61
CA ILE A 539 9.41 12.08 15.25
C ILE A 539 10.25 10.97 14.63
N ASP A 540 9.61 9.84 14.31
CA ASP A 540 10.21 8.84 13.42
C ASP A 540 10.07 9.33 11.98
N THR A 541 11.20 9.68 11.37
CA THR A 541 11.25 10.20 10.00
C THR A 541 11.50 9.07 8.99
N PRO A 542 10.87 9.11 7.81
CA PRO A 542 11.28 8.27 6.69
C PRO A 542 12.77 8.48 6.39
N GLY A 543 13.50 7.43 5.97
CA GLY A 543 14.90 7.59 5.56
C GLY A 543 15.01 8.59 4.40
N TYR A 544 15.84 9.62 4.53
CA TYR A 544 15.90 10.72 3.56
C TYR A 544 16.52 10.31 2.19
N ASN A 545 17.25 9.20 2.16
CA ASN A 545 17.87 8.61 0.97
C ASN A 545 17.47 7.12 0.85
N PRO A 546 16.23 6.79 0.43
CA PRO A 546 15.85 5.40 0.22
C PRO A 546 16.66 4.85 -0.95
N GLY A 547 17.33 3.71 -0.77
CA GLY A 547 18.25 3.14 -1.75
C GLY A 547 17.68 3.08 -3.18
N THR A 548 18.56 3.12 -4.18
CA THR A 548 18.31 3.25 -5.62
C THR A 548 17.41 2.17 -6.26
N SER A 549 16.96 1.14 -5.52
CA SER A 549 16.22 -0.02 -6.04
C SER A 549 14.69 0.10 -5.95
N GLY A 550 14.13 1.31 -5.98
CA GLY A 550 12.67 1.46 -5.96
C GLY A 550 12.16 2.90 -5.98
N GLY A 551 12.46 3.67 -7.03
CA GLY A 551 11.71 4.88 -7.36
C GLY A 551 11.54 5.90 -6.22
N ALA A 552 12.56 6.06 -5.37
CA ALA A 552 12.60 7.13 -4.38
C ALA A 552 12.58 8.49 -5.09
N SER A 553 11.44 9.17 -5.02
CA SER A 553 11.23 10.46 -5.65
C SER A 553 11.93 11.56 -4.84
N ALA A 554 12.35 12.65 -5.49
CA ALA A 554 12.74 13.89 -4.82
C ALA A 554 11.73 14.36 -3.75
N ALA A 555 10.47 13.91 -3.85
CA ALA A 555 9.43 14.09 -2.84
C ALA A 555 9.81 13.58 -1.44
N ASP A 556 10.52 12.45 -1.30
CA ASP A 556 10.83 11.87 0.01
C ASP A 556 11.93 12.66 0.74
N ARG A 557 12.94 13.17 0.02
CA ARG A 557 13.95 14.10 0.58
C ARG A 557 13.31 15.40 1.06
N SER A 558 12.40 15.98 0.27
CA SER A 558 11.68 17.20 0.68
C SER A 558 10.76 16.97 1.89
N THR A 559 10.14 15.79 1.98
CA THR A 559 9.26 15.43 3.09
C THR A 559 10.07 15.21 4.37
N ALA A 560 11.20 14.49 4.28
CA ALA A 560 12.13 14.30 5.38
C ALA A 560 12.69 15.64 5.88
N ALA A 561 13.14 16.51 4.97
CA ALA A 561 13.63 17.84 5.33
C ALA A 561 12.56 18.70 6.01
N SER A 562 11.32 18.67 5.51
CA SER A 562 10.19 19.39 6.12
C SER A 562 9.91 18.91 7.55
N LEU A 563 9.90 17.60 7.78
CA LEU A 563 9.68 17.01 9.12
C LEU A 563 10.85 17.28 10.07
N VAL A 564 12.10 17.18 9.58
CA VAL A 564 13.30 17.47 10.35
C VAL A 564 13.32 18.94 10.76
N ASN A 565 12.98 19.86 9.86
CA ASN A 565 12.95 21.30 10.14
C ASN A 565 11.84 21.73 11.10
N GLN A 566 10.83 20.89 11.35
CA GLN A 566 9.84 21.14 12.41
C GLN A 566 10.40 20.86 13.81
N ALA A 567 11.49 20.11 13.92
CA ALA A 567 12.07 19.76 15.20
C ALA A 567 12.88 20.91 15.82
N THR A 568 13.06 20.81 17.12
CA THR A 568 13.88 21.73 17.92
C THR A 568 15.26 21.17 18.23
N ALA A 569 15.43 19.86 18.09
CA ALA A 569 16.69 19.16 18.23
C ALA A 569 16.71 17.96 17.28
N LEU A 570 17.92 17.58 16.86
CA LEU A 570 18.16 16.51 15.90
C LEU A 570 19.12 15.47 16.50
N VAL A 571 18.75 14.20 16.39
CA VAL A 571 19.67 13.07 16.56
C VAL A 571 19.92 12.47 15.18
N TRP A 572 21.18 12.51 14.75
CA TRP A 572 21.61 11.87 13.52
C TRP A 572 22.09 10.45 13.81
N VAL A 573 21.45 9.46 13.19
CA VAL A 573 21.73 8.04 13.40
C VAL A 573 22.49 7.49 12.20
N ILE A 574 23.72 7.05 12.45
CA ILE A 574 24.62 6.38 11.50
C ILE A 574 24.61 4.88 11.82
N GLY A 575 24.48 4.02 10.81
CA GLY A 575 24.56 2.57 10.99
C GLY A 575 25.99 2.08 10.80
N LEU A 576 26.49 1.24 11.71
CA LEU A 576 27.85 0.66 11.62
C LEU A 576 27.99 -0.52 10.61
N ASP A 577 26.96 -0.81 9.81
CA ASP A 577 26.99 -1.75 8.68
C ASP A 577 26.74 -1.02 7.34
N PRO A 578 27.20 -1.50 6.17
CA PRO A 578 28.56 -1.90 5.76
C PRO A 578 29.56 -0.73 5.64
N ALA A 579 29.11 0.54 5.64
CA ALA A 579 29.95 1.72 5.38
C ALA A 579 30.70 2.22 6.62
N GLY A 580 30.11 2.09 7.82
CA GLY A 580 30.73 2.46 9.09
C GLY A 580 30.84 3.97 9.33
N THR A 581 31.10 4.78 8.32
CA THR A 581 31.33 6.23 8.42
C THR A 581 30.12 7.06 7.97
N ILE A 582 30.16 8.36 8.22
CA ILE A 582 29.18 9.33 7.68
C ILE A 582 29.43 9.51 6.18
N ASP A 583 28.37 9.48 5.36
CA ASP A 583 28.52 9.69 3.92
C ASP A 583 28.41 11.19 3.54
N GLN A 584 28.88 11.57 2.35
CA GLN A 584 28.82 12.96 1.91
C GLN A 584 27.37 13.47 1.80
N SER A 585 26.41 12.60 1.45
CA SER A 585 24.99 12.98 1.38
C SER A 585 24.37 13.27 2.75
N ASP A 586 24.84 12.59 3.80
CA ASP A 586 24.46 12.79 5.19
C ASP A 586 24.98 14.16 5.64
N ILE A 587 26.25 14.47 5.35
CA ILE A 587 26.85 15.78 5.62
C ILE A 587 26.06 16.88 4.92
N GLU A 588 25.84 16.79 3.60
CA GLU A 588 25.05 17.76 2.84
C GLU A 588 23.63 17.95 3.39
N PHE A 589 23.01 16.86 3.87
CA PHE A 589 21.68 16.94 4.48
C PHE A 589 21.72 17.69 5.81
N ILE A 590 22.63 17.33 6.72
CA ILE A 590 22.80 18.04 8.00
C ILE A 590 23.14 19.51 7.73
N GLU A 591 23.99 19.80 6.75
CA GLU A 591 24.35 21.16 6.33
C GLU A 591 23.12 21.98 5.95
N SER A 592 22.18 21.39 5.21
CA SER A 592 20.93 22.02 4.79
C SER A 592 19.94 22.30 5.93
N THR A 593 20.18 21.78 7.13
CA THR A 593 19.33 21.98 8.33
C THR A 593 19.94 23.03 9.28
N PRO A 594 19.12 23.70 10.11
CA PRO A 594 19.61 24.71 11.06
C PRO A 594 20.25 24.12 12.33
N PHE A 595 20.38 22.80 12.47
CA PHE A 595 20.81 22.16 13.72
C PHE A 595 22.32 22.14 13.87
N ARG A 596 22.85 22.85 14.88
CA ARG A 596 24.28 22.88 15.25
C ARG A 596 24.46 22.92 16.76
N GLY A 597 25.66 22.56 17.22
CA GLY A 597 26.07 22.62 18.62
C GLY A 597 25.12 21.85 19.54
N ASP A 598 24.55 22.54 20.54
CA ASP A 598 23.64 21.96 21.54
C ASP A 598 22.35 21.33 20.98
N ALA A 599 21.99 21.60 19.72
CA ALA A 599 20.78 21.08 19.08
C ALA A 599 21.00 19.84 18.21
N LEU A 600 22.25 19.40 18.02
CA LEU A 600 22.61 18.25 17.19
C LEU A 600 23.36 17.19 18.02
N TYR A 601 22.97 15.93 17.92
CA TYR A 601 23.66 14.80 18.56
C TYR A 601 23.85 13.65 17.57
N ILE A 602 25.01 12.98 17.61
CA ILE A 602 25.36 11.91 16.68
C ILE A 602 25.29 10.54 17.39
N VAL A 603 24.62 9.56 16.78
CA VAL A 603 24.50 8.19 17.30
C VAL A 603 25.02 7.21 16.26
N LEU A 604 26.03 6.42 16.62
CA LEU A 604 26.55 5.33 15.81
C LEU A 604 25.88 4.03 16.27
N ASN A 605 24.80 3.66 15.60
CA ASN A 605 23.99 2.51 15.94
C ASN A 605 24.56 1.20 15.37
N LYS A 606 24.06 0.05 15.87
CA LYS A 606 24.55 -1.30 15.55
C LYS A 606 25.98 -1.58 16.05
N ALA A 607 26.37 -0.97 17.17
CA ALA A 607 27.70 -1.15 17.76
C ALA A 607 28.04 -2.60 18.14
N ASP A 608 27.04 -3.48 18.24
CA ASP A 608 27.24 -4.92 18.48
C ASP A 608 27.93 -5.66 17.32
N VAL A 609 28.03 -5.08 16.13
CA VAL A 609 28.63 -5.73 14.94
C VAL A 609 30.12 -5.44 14.75
N LYS A 610 30.72 -4.58 15.57
CA LYS A 610 32.12 -4.12 15.47
C LYS A 610 32.87 -4.32 16.78
N SER A 611 34.20 -4.37 16.71
CA SER A 611 35.04 -4.35 17.91
C SER A 611 35.08 -2.96 18.54
N GLU A 612 35.47 -2.86 19.81
CA GLU A 612 35.56 -1.56 20.51
C GLU A 612 36.59 -0.64 19.85
N ASP A 613 37.74 -1.19 19.46
CA ASP A 613 38.80 -0.47 18.73
C ASP A 613 38.29 0.08 17.37
N ASP A 614 37.53 -0.73 16.62
CA ASP A 614 36.94 -0.28 15.34
C ASP A 614 35.93 0.86 15.55
N ILE A 615 35.14 0.78 16.62
CA ILE A 615 34.14 1.81 16.95
C ILE A 615 34.83 3.14 17.26
N GLU A 616 35.91 3.11 18.04
CA GLU A 616 36.68 4.33 18.37
C GLU A 616 37.28 4.97 17.12
N GLN A 617 37.90 4.17 16.24
CA GLN A 617 38.44 4.67 14.97
C GLN A 617 37.37 5.30 14.07
N ILE A 618 36.20 4.66 13.98
CA ILE A 618 35.08 5.19 13.19
C ILE A 618 34.55 6.50 13.82
N MET A 619 34.43 6.56 15.15
CA MET A 619 34.00 7.78 15.84
C MET A 619 34.97 8.94 15.63
N GLU A 620 36.28 8.67 15.62
CA GLU A 620 37.31 9.65 15.29
C GLU A 620 37.17 10.15 13.84
N GLN A 621 37.01 9.24 12.88
CA GLN A 621 36.79 9.59 11.47
C GLN A 621 35.53 10.46 11.28
N VAL A 622 34.40 10.09 11.91
CA VAL A 622 33.15 10.87 11.84
C VAL A 622 33.33 12.25 12.48
N ALA A 623 34.11 12.36 13.55
CA ALA A 623 34.41 13.65 14.16
C ALA A 623 35.22 14.54 13.22
N ASP A 624 36.27 14.00 12.59
CA ASP A 624 37.10 14.70 11.61
C ASP A 624 36.29 15.18 10.39
N ASP A 625 35.42 14.32 9.86
CA ASP A 625 34.57 14.65 8.71
C ASP A 625 33.57 15.78 9.02
N LEU A 626 32.95 15.75 10.22
CA LEU A 626 32.05 16.80 10.69
C LEU A 626 32.80 18.11 10.98
N GLU A 627 34.01 18.04 11.54
CA GLU A 627 34.86 19.22 11.77
C GLU A 627 35.28 19.87 10.45
N PHE A 628 35.69 19.06 9.46
CA PHE A 628 36.04 19.55 8.12
C PHE A 628 34.87 20.25 7.43
N ALA A 629 33.64 19.77 7.63
CA ALA A 629 32.42 20.40 7.14
C ALA A 629 31.95 21.62 8.00
N GLY A 630 32.61 21.90 9.14
CA GLY A 630 32.21 22.98 10.04
C GLY A 630 30.89 22.72 10.78
N ILE A 631 30.54 21.45 11.01
CA ILE A 631 29.31 21.04 11.68
C ILE A 631 29.59 20.80 13.17
N GLU A 632 29.21 21.76 14.00
CA GLU A 632 29.25 21.59 15.45
C GLU A 632 28.13 20.67 15.95
N TYR A 633 28.43 19.81 16.94
CA TYR A 633 27.48 18.90 17.58
C TYR A 633 27.71 18.81 19.11
N ALA A 634 26.68 18.44 19.87
CA ALA A 634 26.72 18.40 21.33
C ALA A 634 27.54 17.23 21.89
N GLY A 635 27.50 16.10 21.19
CA GLY A 635 28.17 14.86 21.57
C GLY A 635 27.88 13.73 20.59
N MET A 636 28.62 12.64 20.74
CA MET A 636 28.55 11.45 19.90
C MET A 636 28.67 10.20 20.77
N CYS A 637 27.86 9.18 20.51
CA CYS A 637 28.04 7.88 21.16
C CYS A 637 27.79 6.71 20.22
N ALA A 638 28.46 5.60 20.47
CA ALA A 638 28.10 4.31 19.92
C ALA A 638 26.92 3.70 20.70
N TYR A 639 26.04 2.99 20.00
CA TYR A 639 24.81 2.44 20.56
C TYR A 639 24.44 1.11 19.90
N SER A 640 23.77 0.24 20.66
CA SER A 640 23.18 -0.99 20.13
C SER A 640 21.72 -1.09 20.56
N SER A 641 20.81 -1.07 19.58
CA SER A 641 19.37 -1.27 19.80
C SER A 641 19.02 -2.65 20.38
N THR A 642 19.88 -3.66 20.16
CA THR A 642 19.70 -5.05 20.59
C THR A 642 20.35 -5.34 21.94
N ALA A 643 21.53 -4.79 22.21
CA ALA A 643 22.31 -5.03 23.42
C ALA A 643 22.31 -3.83 24.40
N ARG A 644 21.13 -3.47 24.91
CA ARG A 644 20.88 -2.25 25.73
C ARG A 644 21.71 -2.14 27.03
N GLN A 645 22.29 -3.22 27.52
CA GLN A 645 23.02 -3.26 28.80
C GLN A 645 24.53 -3.08 28.66
N ARG A 646 25.06 -3.06 27.42
CA ARG A 646 26.49 -2.89 27.18
C ARG A 646 26.81 -1.40 27.08
N THR A 647 27.87 -0.98 27.78
CA THR A 647 28.41 0.39 27.69
C THR A 647 29.30 0.47 26.45
N TYR A 648 29.16 1.55 25.69
CA TYR A 648 29.93 1.79 24.47
C TYR A 648 30.64 3.16 24.55
N PRO A 649 31.69 3.38 23.74
CA PRO A 649 32.42 4.65 23.69
C PRO A 649 31.51 5.87 23.44
N THR A 650 31.86 7.00 24.05
CA THR A 650 31.14 8.28 23.96
C THR A 650 32.12 9.45 24.00
N THR A 651 31.93 10.43 23.12
CA THR A 651 32.71 11.67 23.04
C THR A 651 31.80 12.90 23.20
N GLY A 652 32.29 13.95 23.85
CA GLY A 652 31.49 15.15 24.14
C GLY A 652 30.44 14.94 25.24
N ARG A 653 29.24 15.53 25.08
CA ARG A 653 28.12 15.31 26.02
C ARG A 653 27.58 13.89 25.87
N THR A 654 27.19 13.23 26.97
CA THR A 654 26.54 11.91 26.89
C THR A 654 25.11 12.02 26.38
N PHE A 655 24.59 10.96 25.76
CA PHE A 655 23.25 10.98 25.17
C PHE A 655 22.14 11.26 26.19
N GLU A 656 22.22 10.67 27.39
CA GLU A 656 21.27 10.97 28.47
C GLU A 656 21.32 12.44 28.90
N LYS A 657 22.52 13.03 29.01
CA LYS A 657 22.67 14.45 29.35
C LYS A 657 22.11 15.35 28.24
N PHE A 658 22.30 14.97 26.98
CA PHE A 658 21.68 15.64 25.85
C PHE A 658 20.16 15.59 25.93
N LEU A 659 19.55 14.40 26.10
CA LEU A 659 18.10 14.25 26.26
C LEU A 659 17.55 15.07 27.42
N ARG A 660 18.19 15.03 28.59
CA ARG A 660 17.80 15.87 29.75
C ARG A 660 17.91 17.36 29.45
N SER A 661 18.90 17.78 28.66
CA SER A 661 19.07 19.19 28.30
C SER A 661 17.94 19.72 27.41
N ILE A 662 17.34 18.87 26.58
CA ILE A 662 16.21 19.22 25.69
C ILE A 662 14.83 18.83 26.27
N ASN A 663 14.76 18.01 27.33
CA ASN A 663 13.52 17.56 27.96
C ASN A 663 12.83 18.67 28.79
N ARG A 664 12.46 19.77 28.13
CA ARG A 664 11.84 20.96 28.73
C ARG A 664 10.45 21.20 28.13
N LYS A 665 9.54 21.74 28.95
CA LYS A 665 8.23 22.19 28.47
C LYS A 665 8.42 23.42 27.57
N VAL A 666 7.80 23.39 26.40
CA VAL A 666 7.82 24.48 25.43
C VAL A 666 6.68 25.45 25.71
N ASP A 667 6.98 26.74 25.76
CA ASP A 667 5.95 27.79 25.75
C ASP A 667 5.39 27.97 24.34
N VAL A 668 4.34 27.21 24.04
CA VAL A 668 3.65 27.24 22.75
C VAL A 668 2.99 28.60 22.52
N VAL A 669 2.34 29.17 23.54
CA VAL A 669 1.65 30.46 23.44
C VAL A 669 2.66 31.56 23.11
N GLY A 670 3.79 31.60 23.81
CA GLY A 670 4.88 32.53 23.53
C GLY A 670 5.44 32.38 22.12
N LYS A 671 5.70 31.15 21.64
CA LYS A 671 6.17 30.90 20.28
C LYS A 671 5.19 31.38 19.21
N THR A 672 3.90 31.06 19.35
CA THR A 672 2.85 31.53 18.43
C THR A 672 2.75 33.05 18.43
N SER A 673 2.86 33.67 19.61
CA SER A 673 2.86 35.12 19.78
C SER A 673 4.04 35.78 19.04
N ILE A 674 5.25 35.21 19.12
CA ILE A 674 6.44 35.70 18.39
C ILE A 674 6.27 35.59 16.87
N LYS A 675 5.68 34.49 16.37
CA LYS A 675 5.42 34.31 14.93
C LYS A 675 4.42 35.34 14.41
N LEU A 676 3.33 35.58 15.15
CA LEU A 676 2.37 36.63 14.85
C LEU A 676 3.05 38.02 14.88
N ASP A 677 3.91 38.25 15.87
CA ASP A 677 4.65 39.50 15.99
C ASP A 677 5.53 39.79 14.78
N ALA A 678 6.25 38.79 14.28
CA ALA A 678 7.10 38.95 13.11
C ALA A 678 6.32 39.44 11.88
N VAL A 679 5.13 38.87 11.63
CA VAL A 679 4.25 39.26 10.51
C VAL A 679 3.74 40.69 10.70
N PHE A 680 3.13 40.99 11.86
CA PHE A 680 2.54 42.30 12.10
C PHE A 680 3.59 43.42 12.27
N ASP A 681 4.79 43.11 12.76
CA ASP A 681 5.90 44.06 12.81
C ASP A 681 6.49 44.33 11.43
N ALA A 682 6.36 43.41 10.46
CA ALA A 682 6.69 43.68 9.06
C ALA A 682 5.71 44.68 8.44
N TYR A 683 4.39 44.45 8.58
CA TYR A 683 3.36 45.41 8.14
C TYR A 683 3.51 46.78 8.80
N LYS A 684 3.67 46.81 10.13
CA LYS A 684 3.84 48.06 10.87
C LYS A 684 5.09 48.84 10.41
N ARG A 685 6.19 48.15 10.07
CA ARG A 685 7.39 48.81 9.51
C ARG A 685 7.14 49.34 8.10
N ALA A 686 6.47 48.59 7.23
CA ALA A 686 6.13 49.03 5.88
C ALA A 686 5.25 50.30 5.92
N ILE A 687 4.12 50.26 6.65
CA ILE A 687 3.20 51.40 6.76
C ILE A 687 3.89 52.63 7.38
N LYS A 688 4.72 52.45 8.43
CA LYS A 688 5.48 53.57 9.02
C LYS A 688 6.49 54.18 8.05
N THR A 689 7.08 53.36 7.18
CA THR A 689 8.00 53.85 6.15
C THR A 689 7.26 54.71 5.14
N ASP A 690 6.06 54.31 4.71
CA ASP A 690 5.23 55.10 3.81
C ASP A 690 4.78 56.41 4.44
N ILE A 691 4.35 56.38 5.71
CA ILE A 691 4.01 57.60 6.47
C ILE A 691 5.22 58.54 6.52
N ALA A 692 6.42 58.01 6.78
CA ALA A 692 7.65 58.81 6.82
C ALA A 692 7.99 59.41 5.44
N GLN A 693 7.84 58.63 4.36
CA GLN A 693 8.05 59.11 2.99
C GLN A 693 7.05 60.20 2.60
N LEU A 694 5.77 60.03 2.92
CA LEU A 694 4.74 61.05 2.65
C LEU A 694 4.97 62.32 3.49
N LYS A 695 5.37 62.19 4.76
CA LYS A 695 5.77 63.34 5.60
C LYS A 695 6.99 64.06 5.02
N GLY A 696 7.98 63.31 4.52
CA GLY A 696 9.15 63.86 3.84
C GLY A 696 8.78 64.65 2.58
N ARG A 697 8.00 64.05 1.68
CA ARG A 697 7.52 64.72 0.46
C ARG A 697 6.66 65.95 0.76
N LYS A 698 5.81 65.89 1.80
CA LYS A 698 5.03 67.06 2.25
C LYS A 698 5.93 68.19 2.71
N LYS A 699 7.02 67.87 3.42
CA LYS A 699 8.01 68.85 3.85
C LYS A 699 8.73 69.47 2.66
N GLU A 700 9.26 68.65 1.75
CA GLU A 700 9.92 69.14 0.52
C GLU A 700 9.00 70.05 -0.31
N PHE A 701 7.73 69.69 -0.43
CA PHE A 701 6.74 70.51 -1.13
C PHE A 701 6.45 71.84 -0.42
N ASN A 702 6.42 71.84 0.92
CA ASN A 702 6.26 73.07 1.70
C ASN A 702 7.52 73.95 1.63
N ASP A 703 8.71 73.37 1.66
CA ASP A 703 9.98 74.08 1.49
C ASP A 703 10.01 74.74 0.10
N PHE A 704 9.61 74.02 -0.97
CA PHE A 704 9.43 74.58 -2.31
C PHE A 704 8.43 75.75 -2.38
N LYS A 705 7.30 75.67 -1.65
CA LYS A 705 6.33 76.77 -1.53
C LYS A 705 6.94 78.02 -0.87
N MET A 706 7.82 77.84 0.10
CA MET A 706 8.51 78.93 0.79
C MET A 706 9.60 79.55 -0.10
N ASP A 707 10.38 78.75 -0.81
CA ASP A 707 11.37 79.22 -1.79
C ASP A 707 10.70 80.06 -2.89
N ALA A 708 9.53 79.62 -3.36
CA ALA A 708 8.76 80.37 -4.36
C ALA A 708 8.23 81.73 -3.82
N LEU A 709 7.91 81.80 -2.52
CA LEU A 709 7.52 83.05 -1.86
C LEU A 709 8.71 84.00 -1.73
N GLU A 710 9.91 83.48 -1.43
CA GLU A 710 11.14 84.28 -1.31
C GLU A 710 11.59 84.85 -2.65
N ILE A 711 11.56 84.05 -3.73
CA ILE A 711 12.05 84.44 -5.06
C ILE A 711 11.03 85.29 -5.82
N GLY A 712 9.73 84.92 -5.76
CA GLY A 712 8.67 85.49 -6.61
C GLY A 712 7.63 86.33 -5.87
N GLY A 713 7.73 86.46 -4.55
CA GLY A 713 6.74 87.15 -3.72
C GLY A 713 5.38 86.43 -3.66
N THR A 714 4.42 87.06 -3.00
CA THR A 714 3.03 86.56 -2.87
C THR A 714 2.35 86.18 -4.18
N PRO A 715 2.58 86.83 -5.35
CA PRO A 715 1.90 86.46 -6.59
C PRO A 715 2.28 85.07 -7.13
N LEU A 716 3.53 84.65 -6.96
CA LEU A 716 4.01 83.33 -7.39
C LEU A 716 3.55 82.23 -6.43
N HIS A 717 3.60 82.52 -5.12
CA HIS A 717 3.10 81.64 -4.08
C HIS A 717 1.60 81.33 -4.27
N ASP A 718 0.77 82.36 -4.46
CA ASP A 718 -0.67 82.20 -4.70
C ASP A 718 -0.96 81.42 -6.00
N ARG A 719 -0.10 81.55 -7.02
CA ARG A 719 -0.22 80.80 -8.27
C ARG A 719 0.06 79.32 -8.06
N ILE A 720 1.10 78.98 -7.30
CA ILE A 720 1.44 77.59 -6.95
C ILE A 720 0.34 76.98 -6.08
N GLU A 721 -0.20 77.74 -5.12
CA GLU A 721 -1.31 77.29 -4.29
C GLU A 721 -2.57 77.00 -5.11
N ARG A 722 -2.90 77.87 -6.08
CA ARG A 722 -4.04 77.66 -7.01
C ARG A 722 -3.79 76.57 -8.06
N ALA A 723 -2.55 76.37 -8.47
CA ALA A 723 -2.18 75.34 -9.45
C ALA A 723 -2.14 73.93 -8.84
N PHE A 724 -1.85 73.83 -7.54
CA PHE A 724 -1.83 72.58 -6.79
C PHE A 724 -2.86 72.61 -5.62
N PRO A 725 -4.18 72.66 -5.90
CA PRO A 725 -5.22 72.62 -4.88
C PRO A 725 -5.28 71.26 -4.13
N ILE A 726 -4.42 70.32 -4.50
CA ILE A 726 -4.33 68.93 -4.01
C ILE A 726 -3.46 68.83 -2.73
N SER A 727 -2.89 69.94 -2.24
CA SER A 727 -1.78 69.91 -1.27
C SER A 727 -2.07 69.37 0.14
N GLU A 728 -3.32 69.13 0.51
CA GLU A 728 -3.65 68.44 1.78
C GLU A 728 -4.10 66.99 1.58
N GLN A 729 -4.86 66.69 0.52
CA GLN A 729 -5.39 65.35 0.26
C GLN A 729 -4.33 64.39 -0.31
N MET A 730 -3.36 64.87 -1.10
CA MET A 730 -2.29 64.03 -1.65
C MET A 730 -1.29 63.53 -0.59
N PHE A 731 -1.18 64.26 0.52
CA PHE A 731 -0.33 63.92 1.66
C PHE A 731 -1.17 63.51 2.87
N ASP A 732 -2.41 63.08 2.65
CA ASP A 732 -3.26 62.57 3.71
C ASP A 732 -2.66 61.26 4.25
N ILE A 733 -2.22 61.31 5.50
CA ILE A 733 -1.68 60.17 6.23
C ILE A 733 -2.73 59.52 7.13
N SER A 734 -3.92 60.11 7.25
CA SER A 734 -4.97 59.66 8.18
C SER A 734 -5.36 58.20 7.91
N GLY A 735 -5.48 57.82 6.63
CA GLY A 735 -5.76 56.44 6.23
C GLY A 735 -4.64 55.46 6.61
N LEU A 736 -3.36 55.85 6.47
CA LEU A 736 -2.23 55.01 6.87
C LEU A 736 -2.09 54.91 8.39
N GLU A 737 -2.32 56.00 9.12
CA GLU A 737 -2.34 56.01 10.58
C GLU A 737 -3.46 55.12 11.13
N GLN A 738 -4.64 55.13 10.48
CA GLN A 738 -5.72 54.21 10.78
C GLN A 738 -5.33 52.74 10.53
N LEU A 739 -4.64 52.45 9.42
CA LEU A 739 -4.14 51.09 9.14
C LEU A 739 -3.15 50.60 10.20
N VAL A 740 -2.32 51.47 10.80
CA VAL A 740 -1.44 51.07 11.92
C VAL A 740 -2.27 50.66 13.15
N VAL A 741 -3.32 51.41 13.47
CA VAL A 741 -4.20 51.09 14.61
C VAL A 741 -4.95 49.77 14.36
N GLU A 742 -5.46 49.58 13.14
CA GLU A 742 -6.14 48.34 12.74
C GLU A 742 -5.18 47.14 12.75
N CYS A 743 -3.94 47.32 12.30
CA CYS A 743 -2.87 46.32 12.35
C CYS A 743 -2.60 45.86 13.80
N GLU A 744 -2.51 46.79 14.75
CA GLU A 744 -2.30 46.47 16.17
C GLU A 744 -3.53 45.81 16.80
N ALA A 745 -4.73 46.29 16.48
CA ALA A 745 -5.98 45.71 16.97
C ALA A 745 -6.15 44.26 16.48
N LEU A 746 -5.87 43.99 15.20
CA LEU A 746 -5.94 42.65 14.62
C LEU A 746 -4.89 41.71 15.23
N ARG A 747 -3.65 42.19 15.42
CA ARG A 747 -2.59 41.44 16.15
C ARG A 747 -3.06 41.01 17.53
N GLN A 748 -3.68 41.90 18.31
CA GLN A 748 -4.19 41.57 19.65
C GLN A 748 -5.34 40.56 19.61
N LYS A 749 -6.30 40.72 18.69
CA LYS A 749 -7.41 39.77 18.50
C LYS A 749 -6.90 38.36 18.19
N LEU A 750 -5.94 38.25 17.25
CA LEU A 750 -5.34 36.97 16.86
C LEU A 750 -4.55 36.34 18.01
N LYS A 751 -3.76 37.12 18.75
CA LYS A 751 -3.06 36.62 19.94
C LYS A 751 -4.01 36.08 21.00
N GLN A 752 -5.09 36.81 21.28
CA GLN A 752 -6.07 36.39 22.27
C GLN A 752 -6.78 35.09 21.84
N ALA A 753 -7.22 35.01 20.57
CA ALA A 753 -7.88 33.82 20.05
C ALA A 753 -6.92 32.60 20.05
N ALA A 754 -5.65 32.79 19.65
CA ALA A 754 -4.64 31.73 19.72
C ALA A 754 -4.37 31.26 21.16
N GLN A 755 -4.28 32.20 22.11
CA GLN A 755 -4.09 31.88 23.52
C GLN A 755 -5.27 31.09 24.09
N ASN A 756 -6.51 31.52 23.80
CA ASN A 756 -7.72 30.83 24.25
C ASN A 756 -7.82 29.43 23.62
N ALA A 757 -7.52 29.30 22.33
CA ALA A 757 -7.54 28.02 21.62
C ALA A 757 -6.50 27.03 22.18
N LEU A 758 -5.33 27.50 22.62
CA LEU A 758 -4.31 26.66 23.25
C LEU A 758 -4.66 26.33 24.71
N GLN A 759 -5.29 27.26 25.43
CA GLN A 759 -5.73 27.01 26.80
C GLN A 759 -6.84 25.94 26.86
N SER A 760 -7.78 25.94 25.91
CA SER A 760 -8.80 24.90 25.83
C SER A 760 -8.22 23.51 25.59
N VAL A 761 -7.09 23.43 24.85
CA VAL A 761 -6.32 22.18 24.65
C VAL A 761 -5.63 21.72 25.93
N ASP A 762 -5.00 22.63 26.68
CA ASP A 762 -4.39 22.31 27.98
C ASP A 762 -5.42 21.87 29.02
N GLU A 763 -6.62 22.48 29.01
CA GLU A 763 -7.73 22.06 29.86
C GLU A 763 -8.25 20.66 29.49
N ALA A 764 -8.33 20.32 28.20
CA ALA A 764 -8.68 18.99 27.73
C ALA A 764 -7.67 17.92 28.18
N LEU A 765 -6.37 18.24 28.17
CA LEU A 765 -5.31 17.38 28.72
C LEU A 765 -5.46 17.14 30.23
N SER A 766 -5.81 18.19 30.99
CA SER A 766 -5.91 18.14 32.46
C SER A 766 -7.10 17.33 32.97
N LYS A 767 -8.17 17.21 32.18
CA LYS A 767 -9.41 16.52 32.58
C LYS A 767 -9.41 15.02 32.30
N GLY A 768 -8.40 14.47 31.61
CA GLY A 768 -8.41 13.08 31.15
C GLY A 768 -9.59 12.74 30.22
N ALA A 769 -10.35 13.76 29.80
CA ALA A 769 -11.55 13.64 29.01
C ALA A 769 -11.22 13.94 27.55
N GLU A 770 -10.56 12.99 26.89
CA GLU A 770 -10.71 12.92 25.44
C GLU A 770 -12.14 12.40 25.15
N PRO A 771 -12.82 12.87 24.09
CA PRO A 771 -14.28 12.81 23.96
C PRO A 771 -14.81 11.40 23.68
N GLU A 772 -14.84 10.53 24.69
CA GLU A 772 -15.55 9.24 24.65
C GLU A 772 -17.05 9.37 24.94
N GLU A 773 -17.51 10.52 25.45
CA GLU A 773 -18.90 10.69 25.85
C GLU A 773 -19.87 10.96 24.68
N PHE A 774 -19.36 11.26 23.48
CA PHE A 774 -20.21 11.55 22.31
C PHE A 774 -20.64 10.32 21.51
N LEU A 775 -19.91 9.18 21.60
CA LEU A 775 -20.29 7.93 20.93
C LEU A 775 -21.30 7.11 21.73
N ARG A 776 -21.37 7.26 23.06
CA ARG A 776 -22.35 6.54 23.91
C ARG A 776 -23.77 7.09 23.83
N LEU A 777 -23.96 8.34 23.38
CA LEU A 777 -25.30 8.97 23.30
C LEU A 777 -26.03 8.77 21.96
N ARG A 778 -25.39 8.19 20.94
CA ARG A 778 -26.00 8.01 19.60
C ARG A 778 -26.41 6.59 19.24
N ILE A 779 -26.10 5.58 20.08
CA ILE A 779 -26.54 4.18 19.90
C ILE A 779 -27.84 3.88 20.70
N ARG A 780 -28.44 4.87 21.36
CA ARG A 780 -29.73 4.75 22.06
C ARG A 780 -30.84 5.68 21.54
N ARG A 781 -30.75 6.15 20.30
CA ARG A 781 -31.87 6.77 19.59
C ARG A 781 -32.04 6.23 18.19
#